data_AF-A0A6A9UZK0-F1
#
_entry.id   AF-A0A6A9UZK0-F1
#
_cell.length_a   1.000
_cell.length_b   1.000
_cell.length_c   1.000
_cell.angle_alpha   90.00
_cell.angle_beta   90.00
_cell.angle_gamma   90.00
#
_symmetry.space_group_name_H-M   'P 1'
#
loop_
_entity.id
_entity.type
_entity.pdbx_description
1 polymer ?
#
loop_
_entity_poly.entity_id
_entity_poly.type
_entity_poly.pdbx_seq_one_letter_code
_entity_poly.pdbx_strand_id
1 'polypeptide(L)'
;MRRALVLLAGVLACWWSALPAGAYPPPDTVAELVERLRQDPVQVNTMMGAGRTAEVDALITEAAARAPLPVYVVLDLAPDELEGREQPAEDLVPLLSAELGEGLYLVELGSTAESIIGSQELAVVGQDETEVLSNAYQGRSLARELADPGYPTTAMQTYLAVLSVADGGVDEVDTDAVRSSGWLVETDLGEHLEAVDERLIFTGVVALGTLSAAAGSRLRTSRARRRAGVSQPLPRRLLATAAALALTTGTATATWVLMSQRIPPPPVAGDQSLAAAEAFEAGARVWVSPDLQGWMTPERQARLEALAEDAVVPTRVAVWYPTQDGDGLLEVAWTTGQPGLWVSASPDEVDAFDFRLSGDTYHWADSLDAEAGSDRITFMVSELIRDSDEEGPREVRPFPRSDYYGGSLGAVLAVVPVTGLLVVPVGLVLGLVLASPTVRRLKRKGPQVEPSQWLPEPAPVSRRPTGRPGDRPEARRRPVPERPVPGRPADRGRPVPERPVREQQTDREQPVAAEPLAPPAAAAAAGAAAGAAAAAAAAAATAAAGAPAAGAGGLRPRPLAEVSSWEVSGWRRSAEFEVGNLERTLRFLNPTAAATEAATAARRHAEAAQTLVGSDNPADHLGALVLARRGAAAAAAATAGRAWEAAPGCWSSPLHPAATEERTIAGRAVPCCRACAASVDAGQEPEVLALPGPDGPVRYHDSGAEPWASTAYGALEPDLPGRLARS
;
A
#
# COMPACT_ATOMS: atom_id res chain seq x y z
N MET A 1 2.21 -35.36 43.85
CA MET A 1 3.33 -34.41 44.01
C MET A 1 4.53 -34.70 43.12
N ARG A 2 5.26 -35.83 43.21
CA ARG A 2 6.45 -36.08 42.35
C ARG A 2 6.20 -35.97 40.84
N ARG A 3 5.08 -36.49 40.32
CA ARG A 3 4.73 -36.36 38.88
C ARG A 3 4.33 -34.94 38.47
N ALA A 4 3.75 -34.15 39.38
CA ALA A 4 3.43 -32.75 39.14
C ALA A 4 4.70 -31.88 39.16
N LEU A 5 5.66 -32.20 40.03
CA LEU A 5 6.99 -31.55 40.05
C LEU A 5 7.83 -31.89 38.82
N VAL A 6 7.75 -33.11 38.28
CA VAL A 6 8.43 -33.48 37.02
C VAL A 6 7.78 -32.81 35.81
N LEU A 7 6.45 -32.67 35.79
CA LEU A 7 5.76 -31.91 34.76
C LEU A 7 6.04 -30.40 34.86
N LEU A 8 6.05 -29.83 36.06
CA LEU A 8 6.38 -28.42 36.27
C LEU A 8 7.86 -28.13 35.93
N ALA A 9 8.78 -29.03 36.27
CA ALA A 9 10.19 -28.91 35.89
C ALA A 9 10.40 -29.12 34.38
N GLY A 10 9.61 -29.98 33.74
CA GLY A 10 9.60 -30.11 32.27
C GLY A 10 9.04 -28.89 31.57
N VAL A 11 7.96 -28.31 32.10
CA VAL A 11 7.37 -27.06 31.59
C VAL A 11 8.33 -25.89 31.82
N LEU A 12 8.93 -25.75 32.99
CA LEU A 12 9.92 -24.71 33.28
C LEU A 12 11.21 -24.89 32.48
N ALA A 13 11.67 -26.13 32.24
CA ALA A 13 12.83 -26.38 31.38
C ALA A 13 12.53 -26.08 29.91
N CYS A 14 11.33 -26.41 29.42
CA CYS A 14 10.89 -26.00 28.08
C CYS A 14 10.68 -24.48 27.99
N TRP A 15 10.20 -23.83 29.04
CA TRP A 15 10.01 -22.37 29.09
C TRP A 15 11.35 -21.62 29.17
N TRP A 16 12.35 -22.17 29.86
CA TRP A 16 13.70 -21.60 29.92
C TRP A 16 14.53 -21.88 28.66
N SER A 17 14.23 -22.96 27.94
CA SER A 17 14.82 -23.26 26.62
C SER A 17 14.10 -22.56 25.46
N ALA A 18 12.98 -21.88 25.76
CA ALA A 18 12.19 -21.09 24.83
C ALA A 18 12.23 -19.59 25.20
N LEU A 19 13.23 -19.16 25.97
CA LEU A 19 13.63 -17.77 25.90
C LEU A 19 14.29 -17.62 24.52
N PRO A 20 13.68 -16.87 23.58
CA PRO A 20 14.33 -16.58 22.30
C PRO A 20 15.72 -16.02 22.61
N ALA A 21 16.72 -16.37 21.80
CA ALA A 21 17.98 -15.63 21.78
C ALA A 21 17.58 -14.17 21.64
N GLY A 22 17.70 -13.43 22.74
CA GLY A 22 17.04 -12.15 22.90
C GLY A 22 17.59 -11.23 21.83
N ALA A 23 16.70 -10.68 21.00
CA ALA A 23 17.05 -9.51 20.24
C ALA A 23 17.69 -8.53 21.21
N TYR A 24 18.97 -8.24 21.01
CA TYR A 24 19.66 -7.28 21.85
C TYR A 24 18.93 -5.95 21.66
N PRO A 25 18.67 -5.18 22.73
CA PRO A 25 18.18 -3.81 22.56
C PRO A 25 19.14 -3.08 21.63
N PRO A 26 18.68 -2.14 20.79
CA PRO A 26 19.55 -1.33 19.94
C PRO A 26 20.74 -0.79 20.74
N PRO A 27 21.96 -0.75 20.18
CA PRO A 27 23.11 -0.21 20.88
C PRO A 27 22.97 1.31 21.02
N ASP A 28 23.12 1.83 22.24
CA ASP A 28 22.96 3.28 22.49
C ASP A 28 24.13 4.08 21.87
N THR A 29 25.28 3.43 21.67
CA THR A 29 26.52 4.10 21.20
C THR A 29 27.26 3.25 20.18
N VAL A 30 28.09 3.91 19.35
CA VAL A 30 28.97 3.20 18.40
C VAL A 30 29.96 2.30 19.13
N ALA A 31 30.47 2.72 20.29
CA ALA A 31 31.41 1.92 21.08
C ALA A 31 30.79 0.62 21.61
N GLU A 32 29.51 0.67 22.02
CA GLU A 32 28.77 -0.53 22.42
C GLU A 32 28.56 -1.48 21.24
N LEU A 33 28.15 -0.95 20.08
CA LEU A 33 28.00 -1.73 18.86
C LEU A 33 29.32 -2.41 18.45
N VAL A 34 30.45 -1.69 18.51
CA VAL A 34 31.79 -2.25 18.25
C VAL A 34 32.11 -3.40 19.21
N GLU A 35 31.82 -3.24 20.50
CA GLU A 35 32.10 -4.31 21.48
C GLU A 35 31.22 -5.55 21.26
N ARG A 36 29.95 -5.34 20.87
CA ARG A 36 29.07 -6.43 20.44
C ARG A 36 29.63 -7.13 19.20
N LEU A 37 30.04 -6.38 18.18
CA LEU A 37 30.60 -6.91 16.93
C LEU A 37 31.94 -7.66 17.09
N ARG A 38 32.70 -7.37 18.15
CA ARG A 38 33.89 -8.15 18.53
C ARG A 38 33.52 -9.54 19.07
N GLN A 39 32.36 -9.66 19.69
CA GLN A 39 31.87 -10.90 20.30
C GLN A 39 31.06 -11.72 19.30
N ASP A 40 30.24 -11.04 18.49
CA ASP A 40 29.40 -11.61 17.46
C ASP A 40 29.44 -10.71 16.21
N PRO A 41 30.07 -11.16 15.10
CA PRO A 41 30.23 -10.32 13.91
C PRO A 41 28.92 -9.98 13.20
N VAL A 42 27.79 -10.55 13.63
CA VAL A 42 26.47 -10.31 13.05
C VAL A 42 25.56 -9.76 14.15
N GLN A 43 24.91 -8.65 13.85
CA GLN A 43 23.89 -8.08 14.72
C GLN A 43 22.62 -7.82 13.92
N VAL A 44 21.54 -8.50 14.29
CA VAL A 44 20.23 -8.36 13.65
C VAL A 44 19.20 -7.95 14.69
N ASN A 45 18.59 -6.79 14.48
CA ASN A 45 17.45 -6.29 15.24
C ASN A 45 16.17 -7.01 14.81
N THR A 46 15.21 -7.13 15.74
CA THR A 46 13.90 -7.76 15.52
C THR A 46 13.20 -7.30 14.25
N MET A 47 13.21 -5.98 13.98
CA MET A 47 12.49 -5.42 12.84
C MET A 47 13.16 -5.76 11.51
N MET A 48 14.50 -5.79 11.50
CA MET A 48 15.28 -6.12 10.31
C MET A 48 15.32 -7.63 10.04
N GLY A 49 15.04 -8.45 11.07
CA GLY A 49 14.91 -9.90 10.97
C GLY A 49 13.56 -10.39 10.46
N ALA A 50 12.61 -9.50 10.11
CA ALA A 50 11.27 -9.83 9.63
C ALA A 50 10.55 -10.87 10.52
N GLY A 51 10.60 -10.69 11.85
CA GLY A 51 10.01 -11.61 12.83
C GLY A 51 10.75 -12.94 13.00
N ARG A 52 11.87 -13.16 12.29
CA ARG A 52 12.68 -14.38 12.32
C ARG A 52 14.14 -14.11 12.68
N THR A 53 14.36 -13.10 13.53
CA THR A 53 15.66 -12.58 13.94
C THR A 53 16.69 -13.65 14.24
N ALA A 54 16.37 -14.61 15.12
CA ALA A 54 17.32 -15.64 15.54
C ALA A 54 17.71 -16.60 14.40
N GLU A 55 16.81 -16.84 13.44
CA GLU A 55 17.11 -17.67 12.28
C GLU A 55 17.93 -16.90 11.24
N VAL A 56 17.57 -15.64 10.98
CA VAL A 56 18.31 -14.73 10.09
C VAL A 56 19.73 -14.55 10.61
N ASP A 57 19.88 -14.24 11.89
CA ASP A 57 21.16 -14.11 12.59
C ASP A 57 22.02 -15.36 12.42
N ALA A 58 21.47 -16.54 12.77
CA ALA A 58 22.20 -17.80 12.67
C ALA A 58 22.68 -18.10 11.23
N LEU A 59 21.83 -17.84 10.22
CA LEU A 59 22.18 -18.10 8.81
C LEU A 59 23.20 -17.10 8.26
N ILE A 60 23.10 -15.82 8.63
CA ILE A 60 24.10 -14.82 8.26
C ILE A 60 25.42 -15.12 8.97
N THR A 61 25.41 -15.49 10.25
CA THR A 61 26.60 -15.88 11.02
C THR A 61 27.28 -17.12 10.42
N GLU A 62 26.51 -18.13 10.01
CA GLU A 62 27.05 -19.30 9.31
C GLU A 62 27.69 -18.92 7.97
N ALA A 63 27.05 -18.06 7.17
CA ALA A 63 27.60 -17.59 5.90
C ALA A 63 28.87 -16.74 6.11
N ALA A 64 28.85 -15.81 7.07
CA ALA A 64 29.97 -14.96 7.44
C ALA A 64 31.20 -15.77 7.88
N ALA A 65 30.99 -16.85 8.65
CA ALA A 65 32.08 -17.72 9.10
C ALA A 65 32.76 -18.51 7.96
N ARG A 66 32.10 -18.67 6.80
CA ARG A 66 32.65 -19.33 5.61
C ARG A 66 33.36 -18.38 4.67
N ALA A 67 33.17 -17.07 4.83
CA ALA A 67 33.74 -16.06 3.96
C ALA A 67 35.29 -16.06 4.00
N PRO A 68 35.95 -15.74 2.88
CA PRO A 68 37.42 -15.72 2.81
C PRO A 68 38.06 -14.52 3.57
N LEU A 69 37.25 -13.62 4.10
CA LEU A 69 37.63 -12.45 4.89
C LEU A 69 36.63 -12.25 6.05
N PRO A 70 37.01 -11.52 7.12
CA PRO A 70 36.05 -11.14 8.16
C PRO A 70 34.86 -10.38 7.56
N VAL A 71 33.65 -10.78 7.94
CA VAL A 71 32.40 -10.12 7.53
C VAL A 71 31.73 -9.60 8.77
N TYR A 72 31.40 -8.32 8.79
CA TYR A 72 30.66 -7.65 9.84
C TYR A 72 29.31 -7.20 9.29
N VAL A 73 28.23 -7.63 9.93
CA VAL A 73 26.86 -7.33 9.51
C VAL A 73 26.13 -6.60 10.61
N VAL A 74 25.56 -5.44 10.28
CA VAL A 74 24.71 -4.66 11.18
C VAL A 74 23.38 -4.44 10.47
N LEU A 75 22.33 -5.10 10.95
CA LEU A 75 20.95 -4.89 10.54
C LEU A 75 20.19 -4.36 11.76
N ASP A 76 20.33 -3.08 12.07
CA ASP A 76 19.86 -2.50 13.34
C ASP A 76 19.31 -1.07 13.15
N LEU A 77 18.98 -0.40 14.25
CA LEU A 77 18.76 1.04 14.28
C LEU A 77 20.09 1.79 14.38
N ALA A 78 20.11 3.02 13.87
CA ALA A 78 21.26 3.88 14.06
C ALA A 78 21.48 4.15 15.57
N PRO A 79 22.72 4.01 16.08
CA PRO A 79 23.05 4.47 17.44
C PRO A 79 22.73 5.96 17.61
N ASP A 80 22.38 6.40 18.81
CA ASP A 80 22.00 7.80 19.12
C ASP A 80 23.03 8.84 18.60
N GLU A 81 24.31 8.48 18.61
CA GLU A 81 25.41 9.33 18.14
C GLU A 81 25.35 9.65 16.62
N LEU A 82 24.63 8.82 15.87
CA LEU A 82 24.43 8.91 14.43
C LEU A 82 22.99 9.29 14.04
N GLU A 83 22.08 9.42 15.02
CA GLU A 83 20.72 9.85 14.77
C GLU A 83 20.68 11.26 14.15
N GLY A 84 19.83 11.45 13.13
CA GLY A 84 19.71 12.71 12.39
C GLY A 84 20.82 12.99 11.38
N ARG A 85 21.78 12.06 11.19
CA ARG A 85 22.70 12.12 10.05
C ARG A 85 21.97 11.77 8.76
N GLU A 86 22.43 12.33 7.64
CA GLU A 86 21.82 12.07 6.34
C GLU A 86 22.09 10.64 5.86
N GLN A 87 23.27 10.10 6.16
CA GLN A 87 23.69 8.74 5.78
C GLN A 87 24.41 8.04 6.95
N PRO A 88 23.68 7.65 8.01
CA PRO A 88 24.31 7.11 9.22
C PRO A 88 25.13 5.83 8.96
N ALA A 89 24.77 5.00 7.98
CA ALA A 89 25.56 3.82 7.60
C ALA A 89 26.90 4.19 6.95
N GLU A 90 26.92 5.20 6.07
CA GLU A 90 28.15 5.73 5.46
C GLU A 90 29.07 6.34 6.53
N ASP A 91 28.50 7.03 7.51
CA ASP A 91 29.23 7.59 8.66
C ASP A 91 29.73 6.49 9.64
N LEU A 92 28.99 5.38 9.79
CA LEU A 92 29.30 4.29 10.73
C LEU A 92 30.45 3.40 10.25
N VAL A 93 30.50 3.05 8.97
CA VAL A 93 31.50 2.11 8.42
C VAL A 93 32.96 2.54 8.68
N PRO A 94 33.36 3.81 8.52
CA PRO A 94 34.70 4.28 8.88
C PRO A 94 35.02 4.09 10.37
N LEU A 95 34.03 4.24 11.25
CA LEU A 95 34.20 4.05 12.70
C LEU A 95 34.36 2.56 13.04
N LEU A 96 33.54 1.70 12.44
CA LEU A 96 33.63 0.25 12.62
C LEU A 96 34.97 -0.29 12.10
N SER A 97 35.38 0.10 10.89
CA SER A 97 36.64 -0.37 10.29
C SER A 97 37.89 0.11 11.04
N ALA A 98 37.86 1.31 11.62
CA ALA A 98 38.94 1.78 12.49
C ALA A 98 39.12 0.91 13.74
N GLU A 99 38.04 0.35 14.28
CA GLU A 99 38.04 -0.41 15.54
C GLU A 99 38.07 -1.94 15.37
N LEU A 100 37.57 -2.46 14.26
CA LEU A 100 37.44 -3.90 13.95
C LEU A 100 38.46 -4.39 12.92
N GLY A 101 39.02 -3.49 12.09
CA GLY A 101 40.12 -3.79 11.16
C GLY A 101 39.68 -4.00 9.71
N GLU A 102 40.34 -4.92 9.02
CA GLU A 102 40.06 -5.27 7.62
C GLU A 102 38.87 -6.24 7.54
N GLY A 103 38.00 -6.07 6.55
CA GLY A 103 36.81 -6.90 6.39
C GLY A 103 35.79 -6.36 5.38
N LEU A 104 34.72 -7.11 5.21
CA LEU A 104 33.50 -6.70 4.52
C LEU A 104 32.50 -6.18 5.55
N TYR A 105 32.01 -4.97 5.35
CA TYR A 105 31.01 -4.33 6.20
C TYR A 105 29.69 -4.23 5.43
N LEU A 106 28.65 -4.89 5.93
CA LEU A 106 27.27 -4.73 5.46
C LEU A 106 26.50 -4.04 6.57
N VAL A 107 26.28 -2.74 6.41
CA VAL A 107 25.61 -1.93 7.41
C VAL A 107 24.30 -1.45 6.82
N GLU A 108 23.19 -1.83 7.43
CA GLU A 108 21.87 -1.33 7.12
C GLU A 108 21.23 -0.83 8.41
N LEU A 109 21.07 0.49 8.49
CA LEU A 109 20.54 1.16 9.66
C LEU A 109 19.18 1.76 9.34
N GLY A 110 18.15 1.32 10.05
CA GLY A 110 16.87 2.04 10.06
C GLY A 110 17.09 3.45 10.61
N SER A 111 16.60 4.48 9.90
CA SER A 111 16.67 5.87 10.39
C SER A 111 15.74 6.07 11.59
N THR A 112 14.65 5.33 11.58
CA THR A 112 13.70 5.16 12.67
C THR A 112 13.28 3.69 12.63
N ALA A 113 12.54 3.27 13.63
CA ALA A 113 12.02 1.93 13.67
C ALA A 113 10.87 1.66 12.68
N GLU A 114 10.41 2.68 11.95
CA GLU A 114 9.36 2.59 10.93
C GLU A 114 9.92 2.73 9.52
N SER A 115 10.97 3.54 9.37
CA SER A 115 11.65 3.69 8.10
C SER A 115 12.65 2.57 7.90
N ILE A 116 12.17 1.48 7.30
CA ILE A 116 13.00 0.44 6.68
C ILE A 116 13.78 1.01 5.48
N ILE A 117 13.41 2.19 4.98
CA ILE A 117 14.25 2.98 4.08
C ILE A 117 15.39 3.58 4.93
N GLY A 118 16.25 2.69 5.38
CA GLY A 118 17.44 2.98 6.13
C GLY A 118 18.57 3.42 5.21
N SER A 119 19.61 3.99 5.81
CA SER A 119 20.88 4.11 5.13
C SER A 119 21.50 2.71 5.04
N GLN A 120 21.91 2.33 3.84
CA GLN A 120 22.66 1.10 3.60
C GLN A 120 24.05 1.47 3.12
N GLU A 121 25.06 0.79 3.64
CA GLU A 121 26.43 0.90 3.18
C GLU A 121 27.06 -0.49 3.05
N LEU A 122 27.75 -0.69 1.94
CA LEU A 122 28.47 -1.92 1.62
C LEU A 122 29.91 -1.55 1.31
N ALA A 123 30.83 -1.87 2.22
CA ALA A 123 32.23 -1.48 2.08
C ALA A 123 33.18 -2.65 2.30
N VAL A 124 34.28 -2.66 1.56
CA VAL A 124 35.38 -3.61 1.74
C VAL A 124 36.61 -2.82 2.15
N VAL A 125 37.25 -3.23 3.25
CA VAL A 125 38.45 -2.56 3.78
C VAL A 125 39.61 -3.55 3.80
N GLY A 126 40.71 -3.20 3.12
CA GLY A 126 41.98 -3.95 3.17
C GLY A 126 42.14 -5.12 2.19
N GLN A 127 41.18 -5.36 1.30
CA GLN A 127 41.21 -6.46 0.31
C GLN A 127 40.95 -5.93 -1.12
N ASP A 128 41.01 -6.81 -2.13
CA ASP A 128 40.56 -6.47 -3.48
C ASP A 128 39.04 -6.25 -3.47
N GLU A 129 38.66 -4.98 -3.37
CA GLU A 129 37.27 -4.52 -3.30
C GLU A 129 36.45 -5.03 -4.50
N THR A 130 37.07 -5.20 -5.67
CA THR A 130 36.35 -5.45 -6.92
C THR A 130 35.63 -6.79 -6.92
N GLU A 131 36.31 -7.86 -6.52
CA GLU A 131 35.75 -9.23 -6.55
C GLU A 131 34.72 -9.41 -5.42
N VAL A 132 35.06 -8.99 -4.21
CA VAL A 132 34.18 -9.12 -3.04
C VAL A 132 32.89 -8.32 -3.24
N LEU A 133 32.98 -7.06 -3.67
CA LEU A 133 31.80 -6.23 -3.93
C LEU A 133 30.99 -6.80 -5.10
N SER A 134 31.64 -7.27 -6.17
CA SER A 134 30.95 -7.92 -7.30
C SER A 134 30.11 -9.11 -6.82
N ASN A 135 30.68 -9.99 -5.99
CA ASN A 135 29.97 -11.16 -5.48
C ASN A 135 28.82 -10.75 -4.54
N ALA A 136 29.04 -9.79 -3.63
CA ALA A 136 27.98 -9.27 -2.77
C ALA A 136 26.83 -8.66 -3.59
N TYR A 137 27.13 -7.88 -4.63
CA TYR A 137 26.12 -7.32 -5.53
C TYR A 137 25.37 -8.38 -6.34
N GLN A 138 26.04 -9.44 -6.79
CA GLN A 138 25.37 -10.57 -7.43
C GLN A 138 24.38 -11.24 -6.48
N GLY A 139 24.76 -11.45 -5.22
CA GLY A 139 23.87 -11.97 -4.17
C GLY A 139 22.62 -11.11 -3.97
N ARG A 140 22.80 -9.79 -3.86
CA ARG A 140 21.67 -8.84 -3.77
C ARG A 140 20.81 -8.83 -5.03
N SER A 141 21.41 -8.99 -6.21
CA SER A 141 20.68 -9.09 -7.49
C SER A 141 19.83 -10.36 -7.52
N LEU A 142 20.41 -11.50 -7.14
CA LEU A 142 19.68 -12.77 -7.04
C LEU A 142 18.50 -12.66 -6.07
N ALA A 143 18.67 -11.97 -4.93
CA ALA A 143 17.57 -11.74 -4.00
C ALA A 143 16.37 -11.07 -4.69
N ARG A 144 16.63 -10.03 -5.51
CA ARG A 144 15.59 -9.32 -6.27
C ARG A 144 14.95 -10.20 -7.35
N GLU A 145 15.76 -11.00 -8.05
CA GLU A 145 15.27 -11.96 -9.05
C GLU A 145 14.39 -13.06 -8.43
N LEU A 146 14.73 -13.51 -7.22
CA LEU A 146 13.94 -14.52 -6.51
C LEU A 146 12.62 -13.95 -5.96
N ALA A 147 12.59 -12.65 -5.67
CA ALA A 147 11.40 -11.98 -5.15
C ALA A 147 10.42 -11.51 -6.22
N ASP A 148 10.85 -11.27 -7.47
CA ASP A 148 9.99 -10.75 -8.56
C ASP A 148 8.69 -11.57 -8.72
N PRO A 149 7.48 -10.95 -8.56
CA PRO A 149 7.18 -9.50 -8.58
C PRO A 149 7.25 -8.74 -7.25
N GLY A 150 7.49 -9.40 -6.13
CA GLY A 150 7.66 -8.80 -4.81
C GLY A 150 9.03 -8.13 -4.57
N TYR A 151 9.25 -7.69 -3.33
CA TYR A 151 10.52 -7.10 -2.89
C TYR A 151 11.22 -8.06 -1.92
N PRO A 152 12.53 -8.34 -2.11
CA PRO A 152 13.26 -9.14 -1.14
C PRO A 152 13.45 -8.34 0.14
N THR A 153 13.22 -8.99 1.29
CA THR A 153 13.52 -8.41 2.60
C THR A 153 15.00 -8.06 2.70
N THR A 154 15.32 -7.04 3.51
CA THR A 154 16.70 -6.66 3.83
C THR A 154 17.53 -7.85 4.33
N ALA A 155 16.94 -8.67 5.20
CA ALA A 155 17.55 -9.89 5.71
C ALA A 155 17.95 -10.85 4.57
N MET A 156 17.06 -11.08 3.60
CA MET A 156 17.33 -11.93 2.46
C MET A 156 18.40 -11.36 1.54
N GLN A 157 18.36 -10.05 1.25
CA GLN A 157 19.38 -9.38 0.44
C GLN A 157 20.76 -9.50 1.10
N THR A 158 20.83 -9.30 2.41
CA THR A 158 22.08 -9.37 3.20
C THR A 158 22.60 -10.80 3.28
N TYR A 159 21.75 -11.77 3.59
CA TYR A 159 22.13 -13.18 3.59
C TYR A 159 22.70 -13.62 2.24
N LEU A 160 22.00 -13.31 1.13
CA LEU A 160 22.48 -13.70 -0.20
C LEU A 160 23.75 -12.95 -0.61
N ALA A 161 23.95 -11.71 -0.16
CA ALA A 161 25.20 -10.99 -0.35
C ALA A 161 26.36 -11.69 0.35
N VAL A 162 26.20 -12.03 1.64
CA VAL A 162 27.23 -12.71 2.43
C VAL A 162 27.48 -14.12 1.90
N LEU A 163 26.43 -14.86 1.57
CA LEU A 163 26.50 -16.19 0.98
C LEU A 163 27.28 -16.18 -0.34
N SER A 164 26.97 -15.23 -1.23
CA SER A 164 27.68 -15.09 -2.51
C SER A 164 29.15 -14.74 -2.32
N VAL A 165 29.50 -13.92 -1.32
CA VAL A 165 30.91 -13.67 -0.97
C VAL A 165 31.59 -14.92 -0.43
N ALA A 166 30.90 -15.71 0.39
CA ALA A 166 31.44 -16.95 0.96
C ALA A 166 31.67 -18.04 -0.09
N ASP A 167 30.77 -18.14 -1.08
CA ASP A 167 30.81 -19.17 -2.12
C ASP A 167 31.51 -18.71 -3.41
N GLY A 168 31.95 -17.44 -3.47
CA GLY A 168 32.64 -16.87 -4.62
C GLY A 168 31.71 -16.59 -5.82
N GLY A 169 30.42 -16.37 -5.57
CA GLY A 169 29.39 -16.07 -6.56
C GLY A 169 28.03 -16.69 -6.21
N VAL A 170 27.05 -16.49 -7.09
CA VAL A 170 25.67 -16.97 -6.88
C VAL A 170 25.36 -18.33 -7.53
N ASP A 171 26.29 -18.89 -8.31
CA ASP A 171 26.06 -20.10 -9.10
C ASP A 171 25.77 -21.35 -8.25
N GLU A 172 26.24 -21.37 -7.00
CA GLU A 172 26.06 -22.50 -6.07
C GLU A 172 24.87 -22.33 -5.13
N VAL A 173 24.15 -21.20 -5.19
CA VAL A 173 23.01 -20.92 -4.31
C VAL A 173 21.84 -21.83 -4.68
N ASP A 174 21.38 -22.64 -3.73
CA ASP A 174 20.15 -23.43 -3.87
C ASP A 174 18.93 -22.48 -3.81
N THR A 175 18.52 -21.97 -4.98
CA THR A 175 17.40 -21.05 -5.09
C THR A 175 16.07 -21.64 -4.63
N ASP A 176 15.90 -22.97 -4.71
CA ASP A 176 14.67 -23.62 -4.25
C ASP A 176 14.63 -23.69 -2.72
N ALA A 177 15.78 -23.96 -2.07
CA ALA A 177 15.90 -23.85 -0.63
C ALA A 177 15.61 -22.42 -0.15
N VAL A 178 16.20 -21.41 -0.81
CA VAL A 178 15.98 -19.99 -0.48
C VAL A 178 14.51 -19.61 -0.66
N ARG A 179 13.85 -20.03 -1.75
CA ARG A 179 12.41 -19.79 -1.92
C ARG A 179 11.57 -20.46 -0.83
N SER A 180 11.92 -21.68 -0.46
CA SER A 180 11.22 -22.44 0.57
C SER A 180 11.50 -21.98 2.01
N SER A 181 12.49 -21.11 2.19
CA SER A 181 12.87 -20.60 3.52
C SER A 181 11.75 -19.80 4.17
N GLY A 182 10.82 -19.24 3.39
CA GLY A 182 9.76 -18.35 3.87
C GLY A 182 10.23 -16.91 4.10
N TRP A 183 11.40 -16.53 3.56
CA TRP A 183 11.92 -15.16 3.58
C TRP A 183 11.45 -14.33 2.37
N LEU A 184 10.82 -15.00 1.41
CA LEU A 184 10.13 -14.34 0.32
C LEU A 184 8.73 -13.98 0.76
N VAL A 185 8.45 -12.69 0.81
CA VAL A 185 7.09 -12.17 0.81
C VAL A 185 6.57 -12.33 -0.61
N GLU A 186 6.09 -13.54 -0.93
CA GLU A 186 5.68 -13.93 -2.29
C GLU A 186 4.42 -13.16 -2.76
N THR A 187 3.70 -12.48 -1.87
CA THR A 187 2.44 -11.80 -2.19
C THR A 187 2.19 -10.61 -1.26
N ASP A 188 1.59 -9.56 -1.81
CA ASP A 188 0.83 -8.57 -1.04
C ASP A 188 -0.16 -9.31 -0.11
N LEU A 189 -0.20 -8.96 1.18
CA LEU A 189 -1.14 -9.52 2.16
C LEU A 189 -2.58 -9.52 1.64
N GLY A 190 -2.93 -8.52 0.82
CA GLY A 190 -4.21 -8.46 0.10
C GLY A 190 -4.47 -9.65 -0.83
N GLU A 191 -3.47 -10.10 -1.59
CA GLU A 191 -3.58 -11.26 -2.50
C GLU A 191 -3.74 -12.58 -1.73
N HIS A 192 -3.06 -12.70 -0.58
CA HIS A 192 -3.23 -13.86 0.30
C HIS A 192 -4.67 -13.95 0.84
N LEU A 193 -5.21 -12.84 1.34
CA LEU A 193 -6.58 -12.78 1.84
C LEU A 193 -7.62 -13.02 0.74
N GLU A 194 -7.41 -12.51 -0.47
CA GLU A 194 -8.28 -12.75 -1.62
C GLU A 194 -8.27 -14.23 -2.05
N ALA A 195 -7.10 -14.90 -2.01
CA ALA A 195 -6.99 -16.33 -2.27
C ALA A 195 -7.73 -17.20 -1.23
N VAL A 196 -7.78 -16.76 0.04
CA VAL A 196 -8.57 -17.41 1.09
C VAL A 196 -10.08 -17.25 0.84
N ASP A 197 -10.53 -16.08 0.42
CA ASP A 197 -11.93 -15.81 0.10
C ASP A 197 -12.42 -16.59 -1.14
N GLU A 198 -11.64 -16.60 -2.22
CA GLU A 198 -11.95 -17.39 -3.42
C GLU A 198 -12.08 -18.89 -3.09
N ARG A 199 -11.26 -19.37 -2.14
CA ARG A 199 -11.28 -20.77 -1.67
C ARG A 199 -12.52 -21.09 -0.85
N LEU A 200 -12.97 -20.20 0.02
CA LEU A 200 -14.23 -20.37 0.76
C LEU A 200 -15.41 -20.46 -0.20
N ILE A 201 -15.43 -19.60 -1.22
CA ILE A 201 -16.43 -19.60 -2.28
C ILE A 201 -16.38 -20.91 -3.07
N PHE A 202 -15.20 -21.35 -3.53
CA PHE A 202 -15.07 -22.56 -4.35
C PHE A 202 -15.44 -23.84 -3.57
N THR A 203 -15.03 -23.92 -2.30
CA THR A 203 -15.36 -25.05 -1.42
C THR A 203 -16.87 -25.11 -1.17
N GLY A 204 -17.50 -23.95 -0.95
CA GLY A 204 -18.95 -23.81 -0.84
C GLY A 204 -19.69 -24.28 -2.09
N VAL A 205 -19.24 -23.85 -3.28
CA VAL A 205 -19.83 -24.22 -4.58
C VAL A 205 -19.71 -25.72 -4.86
N VAL A 206 -18.54 -26.32 -4.61
CA VAL A 206 -18.34 -27.77 -4.79
C VAL A 206 -19.26 -28.54 -3.85
N ALA A 207 -19.31 -28.18 -2.56
CA ALA A 207 -20.17 -28.82 -1.57
C ALA A 207 -21.65 -28.76 -1.97
N LEU A 208 -22.15 -27.57 -2.33
CA LEU A 208 -23.52 -27.34 -2.82
C LEU A 208 -23.81 -28.13 -4.12
N GLY A 209 -22.85 -28.19 -5.04
CA GLY A 209 -22.94 -28.96 -6.27
C GLY A 209 -23.11 -30.46 -6.00
N THR A 210 -22.29 -31.03 -5.12
CA THR A 210 -22.41 -32.44 -4.70
C THR A 210 -23.72 -32.74 -3.98
N LEU A 211 -24.15 -31.88 -3.06
CA LEU A 211 -25.42 -32.03 -2.36
C LEU A 211 -26.61 -31.99 -3.32
N SER A 212 -26.58 -31.05 -4.29
CA SER A 212 -27.61 -30.92 -5.32
C SER A 212 -27.66 -32.15 -6.24
N ALA A 213 -26.50 -32.67 -6.65
CA ALA A 213 -26.41 -33.90 -7.45
C ALA A 213 -26.94 -35.13 -6.67
N ALA A 214 -26.60 -35.24 -5.39
CA ALA A 214 -27.09 -36.32 -4.52
C ALA A 214 -28.61 -36.24 -4.31
N ALA A 215 -29.14 -35.04 -4.04
CA ALA A 215 -30.58 -34.80 -3.89
C ALA A 215 -31.33 -35.09 -5.20
N GLY A 216 -30.81 -34.62 -6.34
CA GLY A 216 -31.37 -34.89 -7.67
C GLY A 216 -31.40 -36.38 -8.00
N SER A 217 -30.31 -37.11 -7.74
CA SER A 217 -30.23 -38.56 -7.89
C SER A 217 -31.26 -39.29 -7.02
N ARG A 218 -31.44 -38.85 -5.77
CA ARG A 218 -32.42 -39.42 -4.83
C ARG A 218 -33.86 -39.16 -5.26
N LEU A 219 -34.18 -37.95 -5.75
CA LEU A 219 -35.50 -37.63 -6.29
C LEU A 219 -35.82 -38.45 -7.54
N ARG A 220 -34.83 -38.62 -8.44
CA ARG A 220 -34.99 -39.39 -9.67
C ARG A 220 -35.19 -40.87 -9.39
N THR A 221 -34.38 -41.45 -8.50
CA THR A 221 -34.48 -42.86 -8.11
C THR A 221 -35.76 -43.14 -7.31
N SER A 222 -36.19 -42.23 -6.45
CA SER A 222 -37.46 -42.39 -5.72
C SER A 222 -38.68 -42.30 -6.64
N ARG A 223 -38.70 -41.39 -7.63
CA ARG A 223 -39.78 -41.32 -8.64
C ARG A 223 -39.81 -42.57 -9.52
N ALA A 224 -38.66 -43.04 -10.00
CA ALA A 224 -38.58 -44.26 -10.80
C ALA A 224 -39.08 -45.50 -10.03
N ARG A 225 -38.76 -45.58 -8.73
CA ARG A 225 -39.19 -46.71 -7.87
C ARG A 225 -40.65 -46.64 -7.46
N ARG A 226 -41.21 -45.44 -7.21
CA ARG A 226 -42.67 -45.27 -6.99
C ARG A 226 -43.46 -45.76 -8.20
N ARG A 227 -42.98 -45.46 -9.42
CA ARG A 227 -43.59 -45.98 -10.66
C ARG A 227 -43.48 -47.50 -10.80
N ALA A 228 -42.50 -48.13 -10.16
CA ALA A 228 -42.29 -49.58 -10.20
C ALA A 228 -42.94 -50.35 -9.04
N GLY A 229 -43.63 -49.67 -8.10
CA GLY A 229 -44.28 -50.31 -6.95
C GLY A 229 -43.31 -50.92 -5.92
N VAL A 230 -42.01 -50.64 -6.00
CA VAL A 230 -40.99 -51.26 -5.12
C VAL A 230 -40.81 -50.41 -3.87
N SER A 231 -41.31 -50.90 -2.72
CA SER A 231 -40.96 -50.35 -1.41
C SER A 231 -39.55 -50.82 -1.03
N GLN A 232 -38.71 -49.91 -0.54
CA GLN A 232 -37.40 -50.30 0.02
C GLN A 232 -37.49 -50.36 1.54
N PRO A 233 -36.86 -51.37 2.16
CA PRO A 233 -36.74 -51.43 3.60
C PRO A 233 -35.91 -50.24 4.09
N LEU A 234 -36.36 -49.63 5.18
CA LEU A 234 -35.73 -48.49 5.88
C LEU A 234 -34.19 -48.56 5.97
N PRO A 235 -33.56 -49.70 6.32
CA PRO A 235 -32.10 -49.78 6.45
C PRO A 235 -31.35 -49.44 5.17
N ARG A 236 -31.85 -49.83 3.98
CA ARG A 236 -31.20 -49.48 2.70
C ARG A 236 -31.26 -47.98 2.39
N ARG A 237 -32.29 -47.28 2.88
CA ARG A 237 -32.39 -45.82 2.74
C ARG A 237 -31.38 -45.13 3.63
N LEU A 238 -31.22 -45.58 4.87
CA LEU A 238 -30.24 -45.04 5.80
C LEU A 238 -28.82 -45.25 5.28
N LEU A 239 -28.50 -46.45 4.80
CA LEU A 239 -27.17 -46.80 4.28
C LEU A 239 -26.80 -45.99 3.02
N ALA A 240 -27.75 -45.79 2.09
CA ALA A 240 -27.52 -44.94 0.92
C ALA A 240 -27.37 -43.45 1.29
N THR A 241 -28.03 -43.00 2.36
CA THR A 241 -27.89 -41.62 2.84
C THR A 241 -26.54 -41.42 3.52
N ALA A 242 -26.13 -42.36 4.36
CA ALA A 242 -24.84 -42.35 5.03
C ALA A 242 -23.68 -42.42 4.03
N ALA A 243 -23.78 -43.27 3.00
CA ALA A 243 -22.78 -43.36 1.94
C ALA A 243 -22.69 -42.07 1.12
N ALA A 244 -23.82 -41.43 0.81
CA ALA A 244 -23.82 -40.14 0.14
C ALA A 244 -23.19 -39.03 1.00
N LEU A 245 -23.53 -38.98 2.29
CA LEU A 245 -22.89 -38.04 3.23
C LEU A 245 -21.38 -38.28 3.26
N ALA A 246 -20.93 -39.52 3.50
CA ALA A 246 -19.52 -39.86 3.61
C ALA A 246 -18.72 -39.51 2.33
N LEU A 247 -19.28 -39.75 1.15
CA LEU A 247 -18.66 -39.35 -0.12
C LEU A 247 -18.55 -37.84 -0.23
N THR A 248 -19.60 -37.10 0.15
CA THR A 248 -19.62 -35.64 0.10
C THR A 248 -18.59 -35.04 1.05
N THR A 249 -18.55 -35.53 2.30
CA THR A 249 -17.56 -35.12 3.29
C THR A 249 -16.16 -35.47 2.80
N GLY A 250 -15.93 -36.69 2.32
CA GLY A 250 -14.63 -37.14 1.81
C GLY A 250 -14.12 -36.30 0.64
N THR A 251 -14.98 -35.95 -0.34
CA THR A 251 -14.59 -35.06 -1.44
C THR A 251 -14.31 -33.64 -0.97
N ALA A 252 -15.09 -33.12 -0.02
CA ALA A 252 -14.84 -31.80 0.54
C ALA A 252 -13.51 -31.75 1.31
N THR A 253 -13.23 -32.75 2.16
CA THR A 253 -11.97 -32.86 2.89
C THR A 253 -10.78 -33.05 1.95
N ALA A 254 -10.88 -33.91 0.93
CA ALA A 254 -9.80 -34.11 -0.04
C ALA A 254 -9.52 -32.84 -0.85
N THR A 255 -10.56 -32.12 -1.27
CA THR A 255 -10.42 -30.83 -1.96
C THR A 255 -9.79 -29.78 -1.04
N TRP A 256 -10.23 -29.73 0.23
CA TRP A 256 -9.65 -28.85 1.25
C TRP A 256 -8.16 -29.12 1.43
N VAL A 257 -7.76 -30.38 1.64
CA VAL A 257 -6.36 -30.80 1.87
C VAL A 257 -5.47 -30.49 0.67
N LEU A 258 -5.93 -30.81 -0.54
CA LEU A 258 -5.16 -30.55 -1.77
C LEU A 258 -4.99 -29.06 -2.07
N MET A 259 -5.95 -28.23 -1.64
CA MET A 259 -5.87 -26.77 -1.78
C MET A 259 -5.07 -26.11 -0.64
N SER A 260 -5.04 -26.68 0.57
CA SER A 260 -4.25 -26.12 1.70
C SER A 260 -2.75 -26.26 1.51
N GLN A 261 -2.28 -27.26 0.78
CA GLN A 261 -0.84 -27.46 0.57
C GLN A 261 -0.22 -26.49 -0.44
N ARG A 262 -1.03 -25.64 -1.08
CA ARG A 262 -0.58 -24.64 -2.05
C ARG A 262 -0.74 -23.20 -1.57
N ILE A 263 -1.27 -23.02 -0.37
CA ILE A 263 -1.36 -21.71 0.25
C ILE A 263 -0.21 -21.68 1.24
N PRO A 264 0.75 -20.75 1.09
CA PRO A 264 1.73 -20.53 2.14
C PRO A 264 0.98 -20.34 3.46
N PRO A 265 1.51 -20.77 4.62
CA PRO A 265 0.89 -20.42 5.89
C PRO A 265 0.61 -18.91 5.90
N PRO A 266 -0.49 -18.44 6.55
CA PRO A 266 -0.63 -17.01 6.78
C PRO A 266 0.68 -16.51 7.40
N PRO A 267 1.12 -15.28 7.07
CA PRO A 267 2.26 -14.68 7.77
C PRO A 267 2.08 -14.94 9.26
N VAL A 268 3.10 -15.54 9.85
CA VAL A 268 3.06 -15.83 11.28
C VAL A 268 3.14 -14.46 11.92
N ALA A 269 2.01 -14.03 12.49
CA ALA A 269 1.93 -12.80 13.25
C ALA A 269 3.19 -12.68 14.10
N GLY A 270 3.97 -11.63 13.87
CA GLY A 270 5.21 -11.40 14.60
C GLY A 270 4.93 -11.42 16.10
N ASP A 271 5.96 -11.66 16.91
CA ASP A 271 5.81 -11.73 18.37
C ASP A 271 5.08 -10.51 18.96
N GLN A 272 5.26 -9.33 18.34
CA GLN A 272 4.53 -8.09 18.68
C GLN A 272 3.03 -8.18 18.37
N SER A 273 2.64 -8.61 17.17
CA SER A 273 1.24 -8.81 16.78
C SER A 273 0.54 -9.84 17.68
N LEU A 274 1.22 -10.95 18.00
CA LEU A 274 0.67 -11.95 18.92
C LEU A 274 0.48 -11.38 20.33
N ALA A 275 1.47 -10.65 20.86
CA ALA A 275 1.37 -10.03 22.18
C ALA A 275 0.25 -8.97 22.24
N ALA A 276 0.07 -8.18 21.19
CA ALA A 276 -1.03 -7.23 21.09
C ALA A 276 -2.39 -7.94 21.00
N ALA A 277 -2.50 -9.00 20.19
CA ALA A 277 -3.71 -9.81 20.10
C ALA A 277 -4.09 -10.40 21.46
N GLU A 278 -3.14 -11.00 22.18
CA GLU A 278 -3.36 -11.52 23.53
C GLU A 278 -3.83 -10.42 24.50
N ALA A 279 -3.25 -9.22 24.43
CA ALA A 279 -3.64 -8.09 25.25
C ALA A 279 -5.07 -7.62 24.95
N PHE A 280 -5.44 -7.49 23.67
CA PHE A 280 -6.78 -7.10 23.25
C PHE A 280 -7.83 -8.19 23.56
N GLU A 281 -7.47 -9.48 23.50
CA GLU A 281 -8.33 -10.57 23.96
C GLU A 281 -8.52 -10.56 25.48
N ALA A 282 -7.48 -10.15 26.23
CA ALA A 282 -7.56 -9.93 27.67
C ALA A 282 -8.38 -8.67 28.05
N GLY A 283 -8.79 -7.87 27.06
CA GLY A 283 -9.68 -6.73 27.22
C GLY A 283 -9.00 -5.36 27.25
N ALA A 284 -7.71 -5.28 26.93
CA ALA A 284 -7.05 -3.99 26.74
C ALA A 284 -7.67 -3.22 25.56
N ARG A 285 -7.68 -1.88 25.61
CA ARG A 285 -7.99 -1.04 24.45
C ARG A 285 -6.73 -0.49 23.81
N VAL A 286 -5.69 -0.24 24.59
CA VAL A 286 -4.39 0.22 24.13
C VAL A 286 -3.32 -0.80 24.49
N TRP A 287 -2.55 -1.20 23.49
CA TRP A 287 -1.34 -1.98 23.68
C TRP A 287 -0.14 -1.13 23.26
N VAL A 288 0.94 -1.17 24.04
CA VAL A 288 2.19 -0.46 23.74
C VAL A 288 3.30 -1.50 23.70
N SER A 289 4.04 -1.54 22.60
CA SER A 289 5.16 -2.45 22.45
C SER A 289 6.24 -2.18 23.52
N PRO A 290 6.95 -3.20 24.03
CA PRO A 290 7.92 -3.02 25.11
C PRO A 290 9.00 -1.97 24.84
N ASP A 291 9.45 -1.88 23.59
CA ASP A 291 10.42 -0.93 23.05
C ASP A 291 9.90 0.52 23.03
N LEU A 292 8.58 0.73 22.95
CA LEU A 292 7.97 2.06 22.99
C LEU A 292 7.52 2.52 24.37
N GLN A 293 7.70 1.72 25.44
CA GLN A 293 7.28 2.10 26.79
C GLN A 293 8.02 3.32 27.34
N GLY A 294 9.26 3.57 26.91
CA GLY A 294 10.02 4.77 27.28
C GLY A 294 9.50 6.03 26.59
N TRP A 295 8.99 5.87 25.37
CA TRP A 295 8.49 6.94 24.52
C TRP A 295 7.01 7.28 24.84
N MET A 296 6.17 6.26 25.04
CA MET A 296 4.77 6.38 25.45
C MET A 296 4.65 6.34 26.98
N THR A 297 4.64 7.50 27.63
CA THR A 297 4.56 7.57 29.10
C THR A 297 3.25 6.98 29.63
N PRO A 298 3.22 6.50 30.89
CA PRO A 298 2.00 5.96 31.50
C PRO A 298 0.81 6.93 31.47
N GLU A 299 1.05 8.23 31.59
CA GLU A 299 0.00 9.26 31.52
C GLU A 299 -0.61 9.38 30.12
N ARG A 300 0.22 9.26 29.07
CA ARG A 300 -0.23 9.30 27.67
C ARG A 300 -0.97 8.03 27.30
N GLN A 301 -0.44 6.87 27.70
CA GLN A 301 -1.14 5.59 27.55
C GLN A 301 -2.51 5.61 28.24
N ALA A 302 -2.59 6.13 29.48
CA ALA A 302 -3.86 6.26 30.19
C ALA A 302 -4.85 7.22 29.50
N ARG A 303 -4.35 8.28 28.84
CA ARG A 303 -5.19 9.18 28.03
C ARG A 303 -5.72 8.48 26.78
N LEU A 304 -4.89 7.70 26.07
CA LEU A 304 -5.33 6.90 24.93
C LEU A 304 -6.36 5.85 25.34
N GLU A 305 -6.16 5.18 26.48
CA GLU A 305 -7.11 4.18 27.00
C GLU A 305 -8.46 4.83 27.31
N ALA A 306 -8.46 6.01 27.96
CA ALA A 306 -9.69 6.76 28.23
C ALA A 306 -10.41 7.22 26.94
N LEU A 307 -9.66 7.68 25.93
CA LEU A 307 -10.23 8.06 24.63
C LEU A 307 -10.86 6.85 23.93
N ALA A 308 -10.18 5.70 23.93
CA ALA A 308 -10.69 4.47 23.32
C ALA A 308 -11.87 3.86 24.11
N GLU A 309 -11.93 4.08 25.43
CA GLU A 309 -13.06 3.69 26.29
C GLU A 309 -14.29 4.57 26.06
N ASP A 310 -14.11 5.88 25.88
CA ASP A 310 -15.18 6.86 25.64
C ASP A 310 -15.69 6.87 24.19
N ALA A 311 -14.95 6.24 23.26
CA ALA A 311 -15.30 6.18 21.84
C ALA A 311 -16.65 5.50 21.60
N VAL A 312 -17.49 6.11 20.75
CA VAL A 312 -18.78 5.53 20.33
C VAL A 312 -18.55 4.28 19.49
N VAL A 313 -17.54 4.30 18.62
CA VAL A 313 -17.06 3.13 17.89
C VAL A 313 -16.05 2.36 18.75
N PRO A 314 -16.20 1.04 18.98
CA PRO A 314 -15.23 0.27 19.75
C PRO A 314 -13.83 0.45 19.16
N THR A 315 -12.93 1.14 19.87
CA THR A 315 -11.60 1.47 19.34
C THR A 315 -10.53 0.64 20.01
N ARG A 316 -9.52 0.23 19.23
CA ARG A 316 -8.28 -0.39 19.72
C ARG A 316 -7.10 0.33 19.11
N VAL A 317 -6.10 0.61 19.95
CA VAL A 317 -4.89 1.32 19.55
C VAL A 317 -3.70 0.42 19.83
N ALA A 318 -2.93 0.08 18.81
CA ALA A 318 -1.62 -0.54 18.98
C ALA A 318 -0.56 0.54 18.78
N VAL A 319 0.27 0.75 19.79
CA VAL A 319 1.41 1.65 19.75
C VAL A 319 2.66 0.80 19.56
N TRP A 320 3.17 0.74 18.34
CA TRP A 320 4.31 -0.11 17.97
C TRP A 320 5.03 0.46 16.75
N TYR A 321 6.10 -0.18 16.33
CA TYR A 321 6.71 0.09 15.04
C TYR A 321 6.13 -0.87 13.99
N PRO A 322 5.82 -0.40 12.76
CA PRO A 322 5.38 -1.27 11.67
C PRO A 322 6.46 -2.33 11.37
N THR A 323 6.02 -3.52 10.98
CA THR A 323 6.94 -4.59 10.55
C THR A 323 7.11 -4.56 9.03
N GLN A 324 8.09 -5.31 8.49
CA GLN A 324 8.33 -5.37 7.03
C GLN A 324 7.11 -5.87 6.22
N ASP A 325 6.18 -6.60 6.86
CA ASP A 325 4.97 -7.16 6.24
C ASP A 325 3.74 -6.24 6.36
N GLY A 326 3.92 -5.02 6.88
CA GLY A 326 2.87 -4.05 7.18
C GLY A 326 2.80 -3.72 8.68
N ASP A 327 1.81 -2.92 9.07
CA ASP A 327 1.64 -2.49 10.46
C ASP A 327 1.28 -3.63 11.43
N GLY A 328 1.02 -4.86 10.96
CA GLY A 328 0.61 -6.01 11.76
C GLY A 328 -0.79 -5.87 12.39
N LEU A 329 -1.40 -4.69 12.33
CA LEU A 329 -2.65 -4.37 13.01
C LEU A 329 -3.83 -5.10 12.38
N LEU A 330 -3.79 -5.24 11.06
CA LEU A 330 -4.76 -6.03 10.31
C LEU A 330 -4.77 -7.49 10.75
N GLU A 331 -3.60 -8.09 10.97
CA GLU A 331 -3.47 -9.47 11.45
C GLU A 331 -4.02 -9.62 12.86
N VAL A 332 -3.77 -8.65 13.74
CA VAL A 332 -4.33 -8.61 15.09
C VAL A 332 -5.85 -8.48 15.06
N ALA A 333 -6.40 -7.62 14.20
CA ALA A 333 -7.83 -7.48 14.02
C ALA A 333 -8.49 -8.79 13.56
N TRP A 334 -7.84 -9.51 12.64
CA TRP A 334 -8.29 -10.83 12.18
C TRP A 334 -8.20 -11.91 13.26
N THR A 335 -7.07 -11.95 13.97
CA THR A 335 -6.79 -12.95 15.00
C THR A 335 -7.80 -12.84 16.15
N THR A 336 -8.00 -11.62 16.64
CA THR A 336 -8.95 -11.35 17.72
C THR A 336 -10.41 -11.42 17.24
N GLY A 337 -10.65 -11.14 15.95
CA GLY A 337 -11.97 -11.13 15.33
C GLY A 337 -12.91 -10.04 15.87
N GLN A 338 -12.40 -9.08 16.63
CA GLN A 338 -13.22 -8.11 17.36
C GLN A 338 -13.54 -6.89 16.47
N PRO A 339 -14.82 -6.52 16.32
CA PRO A 339 -15.19 -5.36 15.50
C PRO A 339 -14.73 -4.05 16.16
N GLY A 340 -14.39 -3.05 15.35
CA GLY A 340 -13.94 -1.77 15.85
C GLY A 340 -13.16 -0.91 14.86
N LEU A 341 -12.84 0.30 15.30
CA LEU A 341 -11.78 1.13 14.73
C LEU A 341 -10.45 0.59 15.28
N TRP A 342 -9.53 0.28 14.39
CA TRP A 342 -8.18 -0.17 14.73
C TRP A 342 -7.21 0.93 14.33
N VAL A 343 -6.43 1.41 15.29
CA VAL A 343 -5.46 2.48 15.08
C VAL A 343 -4.05 1.94 15.34
N SER A 344 -3.18 2.04 14.35
CA SER A 344 -1.74 1.80 14.47
C SER A 344 -1.11 3.15 14.72
N ALA A 345 -0.34 3.28 15.79
CA ALA A 345 0.30 4.52 16.14
C ALA A 345 1.78 4.27 16.41
N SER A 346 2.61 5.04 15.75
CA SER A 346 4.04 4.86 15.75
C SER A 346 4.68 6.26 15.73
N PRO A 347 5.87 6.47 16.32
CA PRO A 347 6.59 7.75 16.27
C PRO A 347 6.63 8.51 14.94
N ASP A 348 6.47 7.85 13.79
CA ASP A 348 6.51 8.46 12.46
C ASP A 348 5.16 8.46 11.73
N GLU A 349 4.18 7.66 12.15
CA GLU A 349 2.92 7.49 11.44
C GLU A 349 1.74 7.19 12.38
N VAL A 350 0.54 7.61 11.98
CA VAL A 350 -0.69 7.07 12.57
C VAL A 350 -1.61 6.64 11.45
N ASP A 351 -1.91 5.35 11.45
CA ASP A 351 -2.82 4.68 10.53
C ASP A 351 -4.07 4.21 11.24
N ALA A 352 -5.20 4.18 10.54
CA ALA A 352 -6.41 3.60 11.10
C ALA A 352 -7.29 2.93 10.05
N PHE A 353 -7.98 1.86 10.45
CA PHE A 353 -8.98 1.21 9.62
C PHE A 353 -10.17 0.69 10.42
N ASP A 354 -11.32 0.65 9.76
CA ASP A 354 -12.54 0.05 10.28
C ASP A 354 -12.55 -1.46 10.04
N PHE A 355 -12.79 -2.25 11.09
CA PHE A 355 -12.92 -3.70 11.00
C PHE A 355 -14.32 -4.16 11.43
N ARG A 356 -15.06 -4.77 10.49
CA ARG A 356 -16.37 -5.41 10.71
C ARG A 356 -17.46 -4.50 11.33
N LEU A 357 -17.40 -3.18 11.10
CA LEU A 357 -18.39 -2.22 11.59
C LEU A 357 -19.64 -2.11 10.70
N SER A 358 -19.57 -2.47 9.41
CA SER A 358 -20.71 -2.34 8.46
C SER A 358 -20.64 -3.30 7.25
N GLY A 359 -20.71 -4.62 7.49
CA GLY A 359 -20.57 -5.61 6.40
C GLY A 359 -19.12 -5.72 5.92
N ASP A 360 -18.81 -6.77 5.15
CA ASP A 360 -17.44 -7.16 4.82
C ASP A 360 -16.76 -6.16 3.87
N THR A 361 -16.26 -5.01 4.34
CA THR A 361 -15.31 -4.15 3.61
C THR A 361 -14.59 -3.11 4.48
N TYR A 362 -13.34 -2.82 4.11
CA TYR A 362 -12.34 -1.96 4.77
C TYR A 362 -12.43 -0.48 4.36
N HIS A 363 -11.95 0.42 5.23
CA HIS A 363 -11.59 1.80 4.90
C HIS A 363 -10.18 2.08 5.45
N TRP A 364 -9.31 2.72 4.66
CA TRP A 364 -7.98 3.21 5.05
C TRP A 364 -8.12 4.70 5.40
N ALA A 365 -7.88 5.10 6.65
CA ALA A 365 -7.67 6.52 6.96
C ALA A 365 -6.27 6.90 6.45
N ASP A 366 -6.16 8.05 5.78
CA ASP A 366 -4.89 8.54 5.21
C ASP A 366 -3.76 8.42 6.24
N SER A 367 -2.62 7.87 5.80
CA SER A 367 -1.36 7.87 6.54
C SER A 367 -1.00 9.32 6.87
N LEU A 368 -1.05 9.67 8.16
CA LEU A 368 -0.60 10.99 8.59
C LEU A 368 0.88 10.87 8.96
N ASP A 369 1.76 11.37 8.09
CA ASP A 369 3.17 11.57 8.40
C ASP A 369 3.28 12.37 9.70
N ALA A 370 3.74 11.70 10.72
CA ALA A 370 3.88 12.17 12.07
C ALA A 370 5.34 12.14 12.44
N GLU A 371 6.22 12.91 11.80
CA GLU A 371 7.55 13.21 12.38
C GLU A 371 7.37 14.00 13.70
N ALA A 372 6.89 13.35 14.75
CA ALA A 372 6.30 14.05 15.87
C ALA A 372 6.35 13.25 17.16
N GLY A 373 6.83 13.91 18.21
CA GLY A 373 6.80 13.35 19.56
C GLY A 373 5.39 12.92 19.97
N SER A 374 5.33 11.95 20.89
CA SER A 374 4.12 11.25 21.35
C SER A 374 2.90 12.11 21.72
N ASP A 375 3.07 13.41 22.03
CA ASP A 375 1.96 14.35 22.26
C ASP A 375 1.14 14.61 20.99
N ARG A 376 1.81 14.70 19.83
CA ARG A 376 1.14 14.84 18.53
C ARG A 376 0.43 13.55 18.16
N ILE A 377 1.02 12.39 18.39
CA ILE A 377 0.36 11.10 18.14
C ILE A 377 -0.87 10.93 19.02
N THR A 378 -0.79 11.28 20.30
CA THR A 378 -1.97 11.31 21.19
C THR A 378 -3.07 12.23 20.63
N PHE A 379 -2.69 13.39 20.08
CA PHE A 379 -3.62 14.31 19.42
C PHE A 379 -4.22 13.72 18.13
N MET A 380 -3.40 13.13 17.26
CA MET A 380 -3.89 12.55 15.99
C MET A 380 -4.81 11.35 16.22
N VAL A 381 -4.46 10.46 17.16
CA VAL A 381 -5.35 9.36 17.57
C VAL A 381 -6.67 9.91 18.12
N SER A 382 -6.62 11.01 18.89
CA SER A 382 -7.84 11.64 19.41
C SER A 382 -8.72 12.24 18.30
N GLU A 383 -8.12 12.83 17.27
CA GLU A 383 -8.84 13.38 16.11
C GLU A 383 -9.46 12.26 15.27
N LEU A 384 -8.73 11.15 15.05
CA LEU A 384 -9.27 9.97 14.35
C LEU A 384 -10.46 9.36 15.08
N ILE A 385 -10.38 9.22 16.41
CA ILE A 385 -11.51 8.75 17.23
C ILE A 385 -12.69 9.72 17.13
N ARG A 386 -12.43 11.04 17.24
CA ARG A 386 -13.46 12.08 17.15
C ARG A 386 -14.15 12.06 15.79
N ASP A 387 -13.41 12.01 14.71
CA ASP A 387 -13.92 11.99 13.34
C ASP A 387 -14.75 10.71 13.09
N SER A 388 -14.29 9.55 13.58
CA SER A 388 -15.04 8.29 13.52
C SER A 388 -16.37 8.36 14.29
N ASP A 389 -16.37 8.97 15.48
CA ASP A 389 -17.57 9.12 16.30
C ASP A 389 -18.58 10.13 15.71
N GLU A 390 -18.09 11.21 15.10
CA GLU A 390 -18.91 12.24 14.46
C GLU A 390 -19.59 11.73 13.19
N GLU A 391 -18.87 10.97 12.38
CA GLU A 391 -19.38 10.42 11.13
C GLU A 391 -20.18 9.12 11.32
N GLY A 392 -19.98 8.44 12.44
CA GLY A 392 -20.54 7.11 12.71
C GLY A 392 -19.95 6.04 11.78
N PRO A 393 -20.52 4.82 11.77
CA PRO A 393 -20.06 3.77 10.86
C PRO A 393 -20.22 4.24 9.42
N ARG A 394 -19.11 4.53 8.74
CA ARG A 394 -19.12 5.02 7.36
C ARG A 394 -19.69 3.95 6.44
N GLU A 395 -20.62 4.33 5.57
CA GLU A 395 -21.13 3.45 4.52
C GLU A 395 -20.09 3.38 3.39
N VAL A 396 -19.43 2.23 3.25
CA VAL A 396 -18.32 2.06 2.29
C VAL A 396 -18.81 2.26 0.86
N ARG A 397 -18.18 3.22 0.15
CA ARG A 397 -18.18 3.19 -1.32
C ARG A 397 -17.09 2.20 -1.73
N PRO A 398 -17.41 1.10 -2.43
CA PRO A 398 -16.39 0.15 -2.84
C PRO A 398 -15.31 0.91 -3.62
N PHE A 399 -14.04 0.69 -3.27
CA PHE A 399 -12.93 1.07 -4.13
C PHE A 399 -13.31 0.67 -5.57
N PRO A 400 -13.09 1.50 -6.59
CA PRO A 400 -13.13 1.02 -7.95
C PRO A 400 -12.06 -0.06 -8.03
N ARG A 401 -12.49 -1.32 -7.86
CA ARG A 401 -11.64 -2.49 -8.11
C ARG A 401 -10.92 -2.18 -9.40
N SER A 402 -9.60 -2.25 -9.39
CA SER A 402 -8.85 -2.13 -10.62
C SER A 402 -9.52 -3.09 -11.61
N ASP A 403 -9.92 -2.57 -12.77
CA ASP A 403 -10.61 -3.36 -13.80
C ASP A 403 -9.71 -4.51 -14.35
N TYR A 404 -8.54 -4.72 -13.75
CA TYR A 404 -7.55 -5.74 -14.08
C TYR A 404 -8.10 -7.17 -13.94
N TYR A 405 -9.05 -7.41 -13.02
CA TYR A 405 -9.78 -8.69 -12.91
C TYR A 405 -11.31 -8.58 -12.94
N GLY A 406 -11.87 -7.62 -13.69
CA GLY A 406 -13.31 -7.56 -14.00
C GLY A 406 -13.87 -8.81 -14.73
N GLY A 407 -13.05 -9.82 -15.01
CA GLY A 407 -13.43 -11.04 -15.70
C GLY A 407 -13.70 -12.25 -14.80
N SER A 408 -13.02 -12.45 -13.67
CA SER A 408 -13.03 -13.77 -12.99
C SER A 408 -14.26 -13.97 -12.12
N LEU A 409 -14.65 -13.03 -11.26
CA LEU A 409 -15.86 -13.20 -10.44
C LEU A 409 -17.13 -13.15 -11.29
N GLY A 410 -17.16 -12.27 -12.31
CA GLY A 410 -18.21 -12.21 -13.31
C GLY A 410 -18.28 -13.47 -14.18
N ALA A 411 -17.12 -14.03 -14.58
CA ALA A 411 -17.06 -15.30 -15.30
C ALA A 411 -17.37 -16.48 -14.39
N VAL A 412 -16.99 -16.52 -13.12
CA VAL A 412 -17.32 -17.62 -12.20
C VAL A 412 -18.80 -17.56 -11.85
N LEU A 413 -19.36 -16.38 -11.56
CA LEU A 413 -20.79 -16.20 -11.33
C LEU A 413 -21.63 -16.31 -12.62
N ALA A 414 -21.06 -16.19 -13.82
CA ALA A 414 -21.76 -16.52 -15.07
C ALA A 414 -21.59 -18.00 -15.45
N VAL A 415 -20.40 -18.56 -15.30
CA VAL A 415 -20.04 -19.93 -15.67
C VAL A 415 -20.62 -20.93 -14.67
N VAL A 416 -20.71 -20.65 -13.37
CA VAL A 416 -21.32 -21.59 -12.40
C VAL A 416 -22.81 -21.79 -12.67
N PRO A 417 -23.65 -20.76 -12.85
CA PRO A 417 -25.05 -20.97 -13.23
C PRO A 417 -25.19 -21.44 -14.66
N VAL A 418 -24.37 -21.02 -15.64
CA VAL A 418 -24.47 -21.51 -17.04
C VAL A 418 -24.03 -22.97 -17.16
N THR A 419 -22.94 -23.36 -16.49
CA THR A 419 -22.45 -24.74 -16.45
C THR A 419 -23.38 -25.60 -15.60
N GLY A 420 -23.92 -25.08 -14.50
CA GLY A 420 -24.99 -25.74 -13.74
C GLY A 420 -26.27 -25.93 -14.58
N LEU A 421 -26.69 -24.90 -15.32
CA LEU A 421 -27.85 -24.95 -16.22
C LEU A 421 -27.63 -25.79 -17.46
N LEU A 422 -26.40 -26.06 -17.88
CA LEU A 422 -26.10 -26.92 -19.05
C LEU A 422 -25.82 -28.37 -18.64
N VAL A 423 -25.03 -28.59 -17.58
CA VAL A 423 -24.65 -29.93 -17.12
C VAL A 423 -25.86 -30.68 -16.56
N VAL A 424 -26.77 -29.99 -15.86
CA VAL A 424 -27.97 -30.64 -15.32
C VAL A 424 -28.88 -31.17 -16.44
N PRO A 425 -29.34 -30.40 -17.44
CA PRO A 425 -30.17 -30.93 -18.51
C PRO A 425 -29.41 -31.86 -19.45
N VAL A 426 -28.12 -31.65 -19.74
CA VAL A 426 -27.33 -32.60 -20.54
C VAL A 426 -27.22 -33.96 -19.83
N GLY A 427 -26.90 -33.97 -18.53
CA GLY A 427 -26.91 -35.20 -17.73
C GLY A 427 -28.31 -35.82 -17.59
N LEU A 428 -29.37 -34.99 -17.59
CA LEU A 428 -30.75 -35.46 -17.54
C LEU A 428 -31.17 -36.12 -18.86
N VAL A 429 -30.82 -35.51 -20.00
CA VAL A 429 -31.05 -36.03 -21.35
C VAL A 429 -30.23 -37.28 -21.60
N LEU A 430 -28.93 -37.29 -21.31
CA LEU A 430 -28.06 -38.46 -21.47
C LEU A 430 -28.56 -39.63 -20.61
N GLY A 431 -28.96 -39.35 -19.37
CA GLY A 431 -29.59 -40.34 -18.49
C GLY A 431 -30.93 -40.86 -19.01
N LEU A 432 -31.76 -40.03 -19.64
CA LEU A 432 -33.02 -40.46 -20.27
C LEU A 432 -32.77 -41.30 -21.52
N VAL A 433 -31.79 -40.93 -22.35
CA VAL A 433 -31.39 -41.67 -23.55
C VAL A 433 -30.85 -43.05 -23.17
N LEU A 434 -29.94 -43.12 -22.19
CA LEU A 434 -29.37 -44.38 -21.69
C LEU A 434 -30.41 -45.26 -20.96
N ALA A 435 -31.40 -44.66 -20.31
CA ALA A 435 -32.50 -45.38 -19.69
C ALA A 435 -33.60 -45.79 -20.69
N SER A 436 -33.56 -45.29 -21.94
CA SER A 436 -34.56 -45.61 -22.94
C SER A 436 -34.57 -47.11 -23.26
N PRO A 437 -35.75 -47.70 -23.47
CA PRO A 437 -35.87 -49.11 -23.82
C PRO A 437 -35.14 -49.46 -25.12
N THR A 438 -34.91 -48.48 -26.00
CA THR A 438 -34.16 -48.61 -27.25
C THR A 438 -32.68 -48.93 -27.01
N VAL A 439 -32.00 -48.21 -26.10
CA VAL A 439 -30.60 -48.49 -25.73
C VAL A 439 -30.47 -49.82 -24.98
N ARG A 440 -31.45 -50.17 -24.13
CA ARG A 440 -31.49 -51.49 -23.48
C ARG A 440 -31.71 -52.66 -24.45
N ARG A 441 -32.46 -52.45 -25.53
CA ARG A 441 -32.63 -53.46 -26.59
C ARG A 441 -31.36 -53.63 -27.42
N LEU A 442 -30.61 -52.56 -27.67
CA LEU A 442 -29.30 -52.62 -28.33
C LEU A 442 -28.26 -53.37 -27.48
N LYS A 443 -28.20 -53.12 -26.16
CA LYS A 443 -27.31 -53.87 -25.25
C LYS A 443 -27.64 -55.37 -25.15
N ARG A 444 -28.87 -55.78 -25.40
CA ARG A 444 -29.29 -57.20 -25.38
C ARG A 444 -29.06 -57.94 -26.71
N LYS A 445 -28.73 -57.22 -27.79
CA LYS A 445 -28.51 -57.81 -29.12
C LYS A 445 -27.09 -57.61 -29.66
N GLY A 446 -26.17 -57.05 -28.87
CA GLY A 446 -24.77 -56.92 -29.28
C GLY A 446 -24.07 -58.29 -29.28
N PRO A 447 -23.43 -58.72 -30.39
CA PRO A 447 -22.60 -59.91 -30.39
C PRO A 447 -21.42 -59.73 -29.42
N GLN A 448 -21.10 -60.77 -28.65
CA GLN A 448 -19.90 -60.80 -27.83
C GLN A 448 -18.67 -60.70 -28.74
N VAL A 449 -18.00 -59.55 -28.74
CA VAL A 449 -16.70 -59.36 -29.39
C VAL A 449 -15.65 -59.35 -28.29
N GLU A 450 -14.67 -60.25 -28.40
CA GLU A 450 -13.59 -60.41 -27.44
C GLU A 450 -12.70 -59.16 -27.37
N PRO A 451 -12.18 -58.79 -26.18
CA PRO A 451 -11.40 -57.57 -25.97
C PRO A 451 -10.02 -57.53 -26.66
N SER A 452 -9.60 -58.59 -27.36
CA SER A 452 -8.25 -58.72 -27.93
C SER A 452 -8.05 -58.03 -29.29
N GLN A 453 -9.10 -57.43 -29.88
CA GLN A 453 -9.02 -56.84 -31.23
C GLN A 453 -8.81 -55.30 -31.26
N TRP A 454 -8.56 -54.66 -30.12
CA TRP A 454 -8.54 -53.18 -30.01
C TRP A 454 -7.18 -52.49 -30.03
N LEU A 455 -6.10 -53.18 -30.40
CA LEU A 455 -4.81 -52.52 -30.58
C LEU A 455 -4.42 -52.55 -32.07
N PRO A 456 -4.40 -51.38 -32.75
CA PRO A 456 -3.74 -51.30 -34.05
C PRO A 456 -2.23 -51.41 -33.86
N GLU A 457 -1.59 -52.24 -34.68
CA GLU A 457 -0.14 -52.27 -34.80
C GLU A 457 0.39 -50.88 -35.15
N PRO A 458 1.51 -50.43 -34.53
CA PRO A 458 2.08 -49.13 -34.86
C PRO A 458 2.64 -49.14 -36.28
N ALA A 459 2.16 -48.21 -37.12
CA ALA A 459 2.65 -48.00 -38.46
C ALA A 459 4.11 -47.53 -38.47
N PRO A 460 4.92 -47.92 -39.48
CA PRO A 460 6.32 -47.55 -39.54
C PRO A 460 6.50 -46.05 -39.83
N VAL A 461 7.43 -45.45 -39.10
CA VAL A 461 7.86 -44.05 -39.21
C VAL A 461 8.45 -43.80 -40.61
N SER A 462 7.75 -43.02 -41.43
CA SER A 462 8.28 -42.50 -42.69
C SER A 462 8.94 -41.14 -42.48
N ARG A 463 10.22 -41.05 -42.85
CA ARG A 463 11.01 -39.81 -42.90
C ARG A 463 10.40 -38.86 -43.93
N ARG A 464 10.13 -37.62 -43.54
CA ARG A 464 9.81 -36.53 -44.47
C ARG A 464 11.07 -35.71 -44.76
N PRO A 465 11.36 -35.39 -46.04
CA PRO A 465 12.46 -34.52 -46.41
C PRO A 465 12.06 -33.04 -46.36
N THR A 466 13.08 -32.23 -46.10
CA THR A 466 13.14 -30.77 -46.14
C THR A 466 12.71 -30.19 -47.49
N GLY A 467 11.76 -29.25 -47.47
CA GLY A 467 11.31 -28.48 -48.64
C GLY A 467 11.36 -26.97 -48.38
N ARG A 468 12.12 -26.28 -49.25
CA ARG A 468 12.42 -24.84 -49.29
C ARG A 468 11.18 -23.94 -49.52
N PRO A 469 11.26 -22.63 -49.20
CA PRO A 469 10.19 -21.66 -49.36
C PRO A 469 10.20 -21.04 -50.76
N GLY A 470 9.03 -20.77 -51.31
CA GLY A 470 8.87 -20.13 -52.60
C GLY A 470 7.45 -19.62 -52.83
N ASP A 471 7.35 -18.29 -52.83
CA ASP A 471 6.54 -17.46 -53.71
C ASP A 471 5.00 -17.31 -53.54
N ARG A 472 4.64 -16.00 -53.55
CA ARG A 472 3.43 -15.31 -54.09
C ARG A 472 2.26 -14.98 -53.13
N PRO A 473 1.43 -13.96 -53.45
CA PRO A 473 1.77 -12.53 -53.56
C PRO A 473 0.69 -11.62 -52.90
N GLU A 474 0.96 -10.32 -52.93
CA GLU A 474 0.08 -9.21 -52.57
C GLU A 474 -1.36 -9.31 -53.10
N ALA A 475 -2.34 -8.91 -52.26
CA ALA A 475 -3.62 -8.40 -52.72
C ALA A 475 -4.14 -7.28 -51.80
N ARG A 476 -4.04 -6.07 -52.34
CA ARG A 476 -4.65 -4.79 -51.96
C ARG A 476 -6.08 -4.91 -51.42
N ARG A 477 -6.39 -4.16 -50.35
CA ARG A 477 -7.73 -3.57 -50.14
C ARG A 477 -7.61 -2.10 -49.76
N ARG A 478 -8.24 -1.25 -50.57
CA ARG A 478 -8.49 0.17 -50.34
C ARG A 478 -9.72 0.38 -49.42
N PRO A 479 -9.82 1.54 -48.76
CA PRO A 479 -10.82 1.82 -47.73
C PRO A 479 -12.17 2.26 -48.30
N VAL A 480 -13.22 2.06 -47.50
CA VAL A 480 -14.61 2.52 -47.74
C VAL A 480 -14.80 3.87 -47.03
N PRO A 481 -15.45 4.88 -47.65
CA PRO A 481 -15.64 6.19 -47.03
C PRO A 481 -16.91 6.27 -46.16
N GLU A 482 -16.79 6.99 -45.05
CA GLU A 482 -17.88 7.40 -44.17
C GLU A 482 -18.79 8.45 -44.82
N ARG A 483 -20.07 8.43 -44.45
CA ARG A 483 -21.06 9.49 -44.72
C ARG A 483 -21.50 10.14 -43.41
N PRO A 484 -21.74 11.46 -43.39
CA PRO A 484 -22.18 12.19 -42.21
C PRO A 484 -23.71 12.19 -42.07
N VAL A 485 -24.21 12.27 -40.84
CA VAL A 485 -25.62 12.57 -40.53
C VAL A 485 -25.67 13.79 -39.58
N PRO A 486 -26.52 14.80 -39.84
CA PRO A 486 -26.54 16.06 -39.10
C PRO A 486 -27.60 16.13 -37.99
N GLY A 487 -27.21 16.80 -36.89
CA GLY A 487 -27.93 17.84 -36.13
C GLY A 487 -29.34 17.59 -35.55
N ARG A 488 -29.48 17.82 -34.23
CA ARG A 488 -30.59 18.62 -33.66
C ARG A 488 -30.31 19.11 -32.21
N PRO A 489 -30.74 20.33 -31.82
CA PRO A 489 -30.53 20.90 -30.48
C PRO A 489 -31.81 20.91 -29.61
N ALA A 490 -31.63 20.97 -28.28
CA ALA A 490 -32.51 21.57 -27.24
C ALA A 490 -31.86 21.27 -25.86
N ASP A 491 -31.37 22.25 -25.10
CA ASP A 491 -32.11 23.20 -24.25
C ASP A 491 -32.83 22.51 -23.07
N ARG A 492 -32.34 22.76 -21.84
CA ARG A 492 -33.12 23.08 -20.62
C ARG A 492 -32.22 23.22 -19.40
N GLY A 493 -32.13 24.45 -18.90
CA GLY A 493 -31.62 24.75 -17.57
C GLY A 493 -32.57 24.31 -16.45
N ARG A 494 -32.00 24.12 -15.25
CA ARG A 494 -32.69 24.17 -13.97
C ARG A 494 -31.73 24.65 -12.89
N PRO A 495 -32.09 25.66 -12.07
CA PRO A 495 -31.27 26.11 -10.95
C PRO A 495 -31.48 25.23 -9.71
N VAL A 496 -30.41 25.00 -8.96
CA VAL A 496 -30.41 24.34 -7.65
C VAL A 496 -30.48 25.44 -6.57
N PRO A 497 -31.31 25.33 -5.52
CA PRO A 497 -31.36 26.32 -4.46
C PRO A 497 -30.26 26.08 -3.40
N GLU A 498 -29.54 27.15 -3.05
CA GLU A 498 -28.58 27.21 -1.96
C GLU A 498 -29.28 27.23 -0.60
N ARG A 499 -28.69 26.56 0.39
CA ARG A 499 -29.10 26.56 1.81
C ARG A 499 -27.87 26.93 2.64
N PRO A 500 -27.92 27.96 3.50
CA PRO A 500 -26.74 28.36 4.27
C PRO A 500 -26.58 27.49 5.53
N VAL A 501 -25.39 26.94 5.73
CA VAL A 501 -24.94 26.31 6.98
C VAL A 501 -24.26 27.39 7.82
N ARG A 502 -24.67 27.48 9.09
CA ARG A 502 -24.18 28.44 10.08
C ARG A 502 -23.16 27.71 10.96
N GLU A 503 -21.90 28.05 10.80
CA GLU A 503 -20.79 27.50 11.57
C GLU A 503 -20.68 28.25 12.92
N GLN A 504 -20.74 27.50 14.02
CA GLN A 504 -20.53 27.99 15.39
C GLN A 504 -19.05 27.79 15.74
N GLN A 505 -18.32 28.90 15.87
CA GLN A 505 -16.92 28.91 16.29
C GLN A 505 -16.87 28.88 17.82
N THR A 506 -16.33 27.81 18.40
CA THR A 506 -16.06 27.71 19.84
C THR A 506 -14.65 28.20 20.14
N ASP A 507 -14.56 29.28 20.90
CA ASP A 507 -13.32 29.81 21.45
C ASP A 507 -12.79 28.90 22.58
N ARG A 508 -11.50 28.56 22.56
CA ARG A 508 -10.78 28.09 23.76
C ARG A 508 -9.34 28.62 23.86
N GLU A 509 -9.23 29.64 24.71
CA GLU A 509 -8.25 29.94 25.76
C GLU A 509 -6.75 29.57 25.65
N GLN A 510 -5.94 30.55 26.06
CA GLN A 510 -4.56 30.44 26.54
C GLN A 510 -4.43 31.32 27.83
N PRO A 511 -3.36 31.21 28.65
CA PRO A 511 -3.29 30.41 29.87
C PRO A 511 -3.19 31.27 31.16
N VAL A 512 -3.45 30.68 32.34
CA VAL A 512 -3.16 31.35 33.64
C VAL A 512 -2.48 30.41 34.63
N ALA A 513 -1.40 30.91 35.24
CA ALA A 513 -0.60 30.32 36.29
C ALA A 513 -1.23 30.44 37.70
N ALA A 514 -0.63 29.71 38.65
CA ALA A 514 -1.21 29.19 39.89
C ALA A 514 -1.43 30.14 41.11
N GLU A 515 -2.42 29.72 41.92
CA GLU A 515 -2.59 29.78 43.41
C GLU A 515 -2.87 31.10 44.18
N PRO A 516 -3.46 31.08 45.41
CA PRO A 516 -4.22 30.03 46.13
C PRO A 516 -5.55 30.49 46.83
N LEU A 517 -6.23 29.52 47.45
CA LEU A 517 -7.57 29.46 48.10
C LEU A 517 -7.92 30.47 49.23
N ALA A 518 -9.19 30.93 49.25
CA ALA A 518 -10.14 30.92 50.40
C ALA A 518 -11.59 31.36 49.98
N PRO A 519 -12.68 30.98 50.68
CA PRO A 519 -14.03 30.79 50.12
C PRO A 519 -15.11 31.79 50.63
N PRO A 520 -16.44 31.55 50.51
CA PRO A 520 -17.30 32.12 49.47
C PRO A 520 -18.37 33.10 50.01
N ALA A 521 -18.84 34.02 49.17
CA ALA A 521 -20.09 34.75 49.43
C ALA A 521 -20.91 34.89 48.15
N ALA A 522 -22.15 34.42 48.26
CA ALA A 522 -23.15 34.36 47.23
C ALA A 522 -23.74 35.73 46.85
N ALA A 523 -24.42 35.73 45.70
CA ALA A 523 -25.42 36.68 45.21
C ALA A 523 -24.91 37.83 44.32
N ALA A 524 -25.10 37.68 43.00
CA ALA A 524 -25.76 38.69 42.14
C ALA A 524 -25.71 38.25 40.65
N ALA A 525 -26.62 37.36 40.25
CA ALA A 525 -26.88 37.04 38.85
C ALA A 525 -28.19 37.72 38.41
N ALA A 526 -28.12 38.99 37.98
CA ALA A 526 -29.15 39.67 37.21
C ALA A 526 -28.62 41.03 36.72
N GLY A 527 -27.82 41.03 35.64
CA GLY A 527 -27.32 42.29 35.07
C GLY A 527 -26.39 42.20 33.86
N ALA A 528 -25.96 41.00 33.44
CA ALA A 528 -24.93 40.87 32.41
C ALA A 528 -25.45 40.77 30.95
N ALA A 529 -26.75 40.55 30.72
CA ALA A 529 -27.26 40.27 29.37
C ALA A 529 -27.48 41.52 28.48
N ALA A 530 -27.58 42.72 29.05
CA ALA A 530 -27.83 43.94 28.27
C ALA A 530 -26.55 44.67 27.80
N GLY A 531 -25.40 44.42 28.44
CA GLY A 531 -24.13 45.07 28.08
C GLY A 531 -23.42 44.42 26.88
N ALA A 532 -23.55 43.11 26.71
CA ALA A 532 -22.86 42.36 25.65
C ALA A 532 -23.38 42.71 24.24
N ALA A 533 -24.68 42.98 24.08
CA ALA A 533 -25.26 43.33 22.78
C ALA A 533 -24.85 44.74 22.31
N ALA A 534 -24.65 45.69 23.23
CA ALA A 534 -24.22 47.05 22.90
C ALA A 534 -22.72 47.11 22.57
N ALA A 535 -21.88 46.31 23.25
CA ALA A 535 -20.46 46.19 22.96
C ALA A 535 -20.18 45.50 21.62
N ALA A 536 -20.95 44.46 21.28
CA ALA A 536 -20.83 43.78 19.99
C ALA A 536 -21.26 44.67 18.80
N ALA A 537 -22.33 45.46 18.97
CA ALA A 537 -22.76 46.42 17.94
C ALA A 537 -21.77 47.57 17.76
N ALA A 538 -21.12 48.04 18.84
CA ALA A 538 -20.08 49.06 18.78
C ALA A 538 -18.78 48.56 18.13
N ALA A 539 -18.38 47.31 18.41
CA ALA A 539 -17.21 46.66 17.80
C ALA A 539 -17.41 46.37 16.30
N ALA A 540 -18.61 45.92 15.91
CA ALA A 540 -18.95 45.73 14.49
C ALA A 540 -19.01 47.06 13.72
N ALA A 541 -19.47 48.14 14.37
CA ALA A 541 -19.48 49.48 13.77
C ALA A 541 -18.09 50.12 13.66
N THR A 542 -17.13 49.76 14.53
CA THR A 542 -15.73 50.22 14.41
C THR A 542 -14.93 49.41 13.40
N ALA A 543 -15.20 48.11 13.24
CA ALA A 543 -14.58 47.29 12.19
C ALA A 543 -15.04 47.71 10.77
N ALA A 544 -16.31 48.13 10.61
CA ALA A 544 -16.82 48.61 9.33
C ALA A 544 -16.39 50.05 8.97
N ALA A 545 -16.04 50.87 9.96
CA ALA A 545 -15.66 52.28 9.76
C ALA A 545 -14.16 52.51 9.49
N GLY A 546 -13.34 51.46 9.58
CA GLY A 546 -11.87 51.52 9.49
C GLY A 546 -11.26 50.93 8.23
N ALA A 547 -12.04 50.49 7.23
CA ALA A 547 -11.49 50.10 5.94
C ALA A 547 -11.07 51.38 5.19
N PRO A 548 -9.77 51.69 5.06
CA PRO A 548 -9.35 52.85 4.27
C PRO A 548 -9.90 52.68 2.87
N ALA A 549 -10.60 53.71 2.37
CA ALA A 549 -11.08 53.75 1.01
C ALA A 549 -9.90 53.38 0.09
N ALA A 550 -10.07 52.31 -0.69
CA ALA A 550 -9.10 51.79 -1.63
C ALA A 550 -8.69 52.90 -2.61
N GLY A 551 -7.64 53.62 -2.24
CA GLY A 551 -6.98 54.57 -3.12
C GLY A 551 -6.42 53.80 -4.29
N ALA A 552 -6.65 54.31 -5.50
CA ALA A 552 -6.03 53.78 -6.71
C ALA A 552 -4.51 53.71 -6.54
N GLY A 553 -3.95 52.52 -6.24
CA GLY A 553 -2.52 52.42 -6.04
C GLY A 553 -1.98 51.09 -5.49
N GLY A 554 -2.28 49.96 -6.14
CA GLY A 554 -1.54 48.71 -5.97
C GLY A 554 -1.97 47.80 -4.81
N LEU A 555 -1.62 46.51 -4.93
CA LEU A 555 -1.75 45.52 -3.85
C LEU A 555 -0.73 45.81 -2.76
N ARG A 556 -1.08 45.56 -1.49
CA ARG A 556 -0.13 45.66 -0.39
C ARG A 556 0.95 44.58 -0.56
N PRO A 557 2.23 44.95 -0.69
CA PRO A 557 3.28 43.98 -0.99
C PRO A 557 3.45 42.98 0.15
N ARG A 558 3.65 41.71 -0.20
CA ARG A 558 4.01 40.65 0.74
C ARG A 558 5.53 40.45 0.71
N PRO A 559 6.21 40.35 1.87
CA PRO A 559 7.62 39.99 1.88
C PRO A 559 7.83 38.64 1.18
N LEU A 560 8.89 38.53 0.37
CA LEU A 560 9.25 37.25 -0.24
C LEU A 560 9.87 36.37 0.84
N ALA A 561 9.41 35.12 0.91
CA ALA A 561 10.06 34.10 1.71
C ALA A 561 11.43 33.79 1.09
N GLU A 562 12.43 33.62 1.94
CA GLU A 562 13.74 33.12 1.52
C GLU A 562 13.58 31.65 1.15
N VAL A 563 14.05 31.27 -0.04
CA VAL A 563 14.01 29.88 -0.49
C VAL A 563 15.27 29.20 -0.01
N SER A 564 15.12 28.24 0.89
CA SER A 564 16.22 27.45 1.43
C SER A 564 16.82 26.51 0.37
N SER A 565 18.10 26.16 0.52
CA SER A 565 18.74 25.15 -0.33
C SER A 565 18.06 23.78 -0.23
N TRP A 566 17.48 23.49 0.94
CA TRP A 566 16.65 22.30 1.17
C TRP A 566 15.41 22.29 0.26
N GLU A 567 14.68 23.39 0.16
CA GLU A 567 13.48 23.48 -0.70
C GLU A 567 13.83 23.27 -2.17
N VAL A 568 14.94 23.87 -2.64
CA VAL A 568 15.43 23.67 -4.00
C VAL A 568 15.79 22.19 -4.26
N SER A 569 16.48 21.56 -3.32
CA SER A 569 16.81 20.13 -3.39
C SER A 569 15.56 19.26 -3.35
N GLY A 570 14.54 19.69 -2.59
CA GLY A 570 13.20 19.11 -2.58
C GLY A 570 12.55 19.13 -3.96
N TRP A 571 12.56 20.28 -4.65
CA TRP A 571 12.00 20.37 -6.01
C TRP A 571 12.68 19.43 -6.99
N ARG A 572 14.01 19.29 -6.92
CA ARG A 572 14.77 18.36 -7.74
C ARG A 572 14.36 16.91 -7.47
N ARG A 573 14.38 16.47 -6.21
CA ARG A 573 13.99 15.09 -5.83
C ARG A 573 12.55 14.79 -6.22
N SER A 574 11.62 15.72 -6.00
CA SER A 574 10.24 15.58 -6.43
C SER A 574 10.12 15.47 -7.95
N ALA A 575 10.88 16.26 -8.71
CA ALA A 575 10.89 16.17 -10.17
C ALA A 575 11.43 14.82 -10.66
N GLU A 576 12.55 14.35 -10.12
CA GLU A 576 13.13 13.04 -10.44
C GLU A 576 12.14 11.90 -10.19
N PHE A 577 11.50 11.91 -9.01
CA PHE A 577 10.49 10.93 -8.63
C PHE A 577 9.27 10.95 -9.57
N GLU A 578 8.71 12.12 -9.82
CA GLU A 578 7.50 12.28 -10.64
C GLU A 578 7.74 11.94 -12.12
N VAL A 579 8.93 12.28 -12.64
CA VAL A 579 9.33 11.87 -14.00
C VAL A 579 9.46 10.36 -14.09
N GLY A 580 10.13 9.72 -13.13
CA GLY A 580 10.25 8.25 -13.08
C GLY A 580 8.89 7.54 -13.00
N ASN A 581 7.97 8.06 -12.20
CA ASN A 581 6.60 7.53 -12.11
C ASN A 581 5.81 7.73 -13.41
N LEU A 582 5.94 8.88 -14.06
CA LEU A 582 5.31 9.13 -15.36
C LEU A 582 5.84 8.16 -16.44
N GLU A 583 7.16 7.96 -16.52
CA GLU A 583 7.76 7.03 -17.47
C GLU A 583 7.30 5.58 -17.21
N ARG A 584 7.22 5.17 -15.94
CA ARG A 584 6.66 3.87 -15.55
C ARG A 584 5.20 3.75 -16.03
N THR A 585 4.38 4.76 -15.76
CA THR A 585 2.97 4.78 -16.19
C THR A 585 2.83 4.67 -17.71
N LEU A 586 3.65 5.42 -18.47
CA LEU A 586 3.66 5.39 -19.92
C LEU A 586 4.02 4.02 -20.49
N ARG A 587 4.93 3.27 -19.85
CA ARG A 587 5.29 1.89 -20.24
C ARG A 587 4.13 0.90 -20.09
N PHE A 588 3.23 1.13 -19.13
CA PHE A 588 2.11 0.25 -18.83
C PHE A 588 0.78 0.64 -19.51
N LEU A 589 0.76 1.69 -20.33
CA LEU A 589 -0.43 2.01 -21.13
C LEU A 589 -0.75 0.87 -22.10
N ASN A 590 -1.98 0.36 -22.04
CA ASN A 590 -2.44 -0.62 -23.02
C ASN A 590 -2.41 -0.03 -24.45
N PRO A 591 -2.36 -0.87 -25.51
CA PRO A 591 -2.21 -0.38 -26.89
C PRO A 591 -3.28 0.62 -27.35
N THR A 592 -4.51 0.49 -26.86
CA THR A 592 -5.61 1.42 -27.18
C THR A 592 -5.39 2.79 -26.52
N ALA A 593 -5.04 2.81 -25.23
CA ALA A 593 -4.74 4.03 -24.49
C ALA A 593 -3.49 4.74 -25.05
N ALA A 594 -2.45 3.98 -25.38
CA ALA A 594 -1.18 4.47 -25.91
C ALA A 594 -1.32 5.22 -27.26
N ALA A 595 -2.36 4.89 -28.04
CA ALA A 595 -2.65 5.48 -29.34
C ALA A 595 -3.45 6.81 -29.28
N THR A 596 -3.85 7.27 -28.08
CA THR A 596 -4.63 8.50 -27.92
C THR A 596 -3.78 9.78 -28.03
N GLU A 597 -4.42 10.92 -28.30
CA GLU A 597 -3.77 12.24 -28.24
C GLU A 597 -3.30 12.57 -26.82
N ALA A 598 -4.05 12.17 -25.80
CA ALA A 598 -3.69 12.33 -24.39
C ALA A 598 -2.38 11.58 -24.05
N ALA A 599 -2.19 10.35 -24.54
CA ALA A 599 -0.93 9.62 -24.37
C ALA A 599 0.24 10.31 -25.11
N THR A 600 -0.05 10.93 -26.26
CA THR A 600 0.96 11.70 -27.00
C THR A 600 1.37 12.97 -26.24
N ALA A 601 0.41 13.66 -25.63
CA ALA A 601 0.69 14.79 -24.75
C ALA A 601 1.51 14.35 -23.53
N ALA A 602 1.16 13.23 -22.91
CA ALA A 602 1.89 12.67 -21.76
C ALA A 602 3.36 12.37 -22.09
N ARG A 603 3.65 11.73 -23.24
CA ARG A 603 5.01 11.49 -23.72
C ARG A 603 5.80 12.78 -23.96
N ARG A 604 5.21 13.78 -24.60
CA ARG A 604 5.87 15.08 -24.83
C ARG A 604 6.23 15.79 -23.52
N HIS A 605 5.40 15.66 -22.49
CA HIS A 605 5.69 16.20 -21.17
C HIS A 605 6.79 15.42 -20.47
N ALA A 606 6.77 14.09 -20.52
CA ALA A 606 7.84 13.24 -19.96
C ALA A 606 9.20 13.56 -20.60
N GLU A 607 9.26 13.61 -21.94
CA GLU A 607 10.46 13.95 -22.70
C GLU A 607 11.00 15.34 -22.31
N ALA A 608 10.13 16.36 -22.25
CA ALA A 608 10.53 17.70 -21.85
C ALA A 608 11.02 17.74 -20.39
N ALA A 609 10.33 17.05 -19.47
CA ALA A 609 10.73 17.01 -18.06
C ALA A 609 12.10 16.33 -17.90
N GLN A 610 12.35 15.24 -18.61
CA GLN A 610 13.62 14.50 -18.56
C GLN A 610 14.82 15.36 -18.97
N THR A 611 14.63 16.32 -19.90
CA THR A 611 15.71 17.24 -20.29
C THR A 611 16.11 18.23 -19.19
N LEU A 612 15.23 18.46 -18.21
CA LEU A 612 15.41 19.46 -17.16
C LEU A 612 15.87 18.89 -15.82
N VAL A 613 15.64 17.59 -15.58
CA VAL A 613 15.99 16.91 -14.32
C VAL A 613 17.47 17.09 -13.95
N GLY A 614 18.37 17.13 -14.95
CA GLY A 614 19.81 17.35 -14.75
C GLY A 614 20.27 18.81 -14.80
N SER A 615 19.37 19.79 -14.87
CA SER A 615 19.75 21.21 -14.87
C SER A 615 20.22 21.65 -13.49
N ASP A 616 21.17 22.58 -13.41
CA ASP A 616 21.58 23.21 -12.14
C ASP A 616 20.70 24.42 -11.76
N ASN A 617 19.71 24.76 -12.60
CA ASN A 617 18.84 25.90 -12.40
C ASN A 617 17.59 25.50 -11.56
N PRO A 618 17.35 26.11 -10.39
CA PRO A 618 16.19 25.83 -9.54
C PRO A 618 14.84 25.99 -10.25
N ALA A 619 14.73 26.93 -11.20
CA ALA A 619 13.51 27.12 -11.99
C ALA A 619 13.23 25.92 -12.91
N ASP A 620 14.28 25.29 -13.44
CA ASP A 620 14.16 24.12 -14.31
C ASP A 620 13.72 22.88 -13.52
N HIS A 621 14.17 22.70 -12.27
CA HIS A 621 13.66 21.64 -11.40
C HIS A 621 12.15 21.77 -11.16
N LEU A 622 11.68 22.98 -10.86
CA LEU A 622 10.24 23.22 -10.71
C LEU A 622 9.49 23.07 -12.05
N GLY A 623 10.11 23.49 -13.15
CA GLY A 623 9.59 23.28 -14.51
C GLY A 623 9.43 21.79 -14.84
N ALA A 624 10.41 20.97 -14.49
CA ALA A 624 10.39 19.52 -14.64
C ALA A 624 9.25 18.89 -13.84
N LEU A 625 9.10 19.28 -12.56
CA LEU A 625 8.01 18.83 -11.70
C LEU A 625 6.62 19.17 -12.30
N VAL A 626 6.44 20.40 -12.79
CA VAL A 626 5.19 20.83 -13.44
C VAL A 626 4.90 20.04 -14.71
N LEU A 627 5.91 19.83 -15.55
CA LEU A 627 5.79 19.02 -16.76
C LEU A 627 5.42 17.57 -16.41
N ALA A 628 6.07 16.95 -15.43
CA ALA A 628 5.79 15.59 -14.98
C ALA A 628 4.33 15.44 -14.50
N ARG A 629 3.86 16.34 -13.63
CA ARG A 629 2.47 16.33 -13.13
C ARG A 629 1.43 16.51 -14.24
N ARG A 630 1.69 17.39 -15.21
CA ARG A 630 0.83 17.55 -16.40
C ARG A 630 0.84 16.30 -17.27
N GLY A 631 2.01 15.69 -17.45
CA GLY A 631 2.15 14.42 -18.15
C GLY A 631 1.38 13.29 -17.47
N ALA A 632 1.40 13.21 -16.14
CA ALA A 632 0.64 12.25 -15.36
C ALA A 632 -0.87 12.45 -15.54
N ALA A 633 -1.36 13.69 -15.50
CA ALA A 633 -2.76 14.00 -15.77
C ALA A 633 -3.18 13.61 -17.21
N ALA A 634 -2.29 13.81 -18.19
CA ALA A 634 -2.50 13.39 -19.57
C ALA A 634 -2.51 11.86 -19.72
N ALA A 635 -1.63 11.15 -19.01
CA ALA A 635 -1.59 9.69 -18.98
C ALA A 635 -2.87 9.11 -18.33
N ALA A 636 -3.33 9.70 -17.23
CA ALA A 636 -4.58 9.31 -16.59
C ALA A 636 -5.81 9.50 -17.51
N ALA A 637 -5.87 10.60 -18.26
CA ALA A 637 -6.90 10.81 -19.27
C ALA A 637 -6.83 9.78 -20.40
N ALA A 638 -5.63 9.41 -20.86
CA ALA A 638 -5.41 8.38 -21.85
C ALA A 638 -5.90 7.00 -21.38
N THR A 639 -5.55 6.60 -20.15
CA THR A 639 -6.02 5.36 -19.52
C THR A 639 -7.54 5.31 -19.44
N ALA A 640 -8.18 6.44 -19.12
CA ALA A 640 -9.63 6.57 -19.05
C ALA A 640 -10.32 6.72 -20.43
N GLY A 641 -9.57 6.73 -21.53
CA GLY A 641 -10.12 6.95 -22.88
C GLY A 641 -10.75 8.32 -23.08
N ARG A 642 -10.30 9.34 -22.33
CA ARG A 642 -10.80 10.72 -22.42
C ARG A 642 -9.83 11.63 -23.16
N ALA A 643 -10.36 12.69 -23.77
CA ALA A 643 -9.54 13.79 -24.23
C ALA A 643 -8.89 14.50 -23.02
N TRP A 644 -7.69 15.03 -23.22
CA TRP A 644 -6.96 15.79 -22.21
C TRP A 644 -6.79 17.24 -22.65
N GLU A 645 -7.03 18.15 -21.71
CA GLU A 645 -6.77 19.58 -21.85
C GLU A 645 -5.99 20.03 -20.61
N ALA A 646 -4.95 20.85 -20.82
CA ALA A 646 -4.12 21.31 -19.72
C ALA A 646 -4.90 22.28 -18.84
N ALA A 647 -5.17 21.89 -17.59
CA ALA A 647 -5.75 22.80 -16.62
C ALA A 647 -4.76 23.93 -16.30
N PRO A 648 -5.21 25.20 -16.25
CA PRO A 648 -4.34 26.31 -15.88
C PRO A 648 -3.89 26.16 -14.42
N GLY A 649 -2.59 26.27 -14.20
CA GLY A 649 -2.03 26.37 -12.84
C GLY A 649 -2.35 27.73 -12.22
N CYS A 650 -2.13 27.87 -10.92
CA CYS A 650 -2.18 29.17 -10.26
C CYS A 650 -0.99 30.03 -10.73
N TRP A 651 -1.26 31.25 -11.20
CA TRP A 651 -0.23 32.18 -11.66
C TRP A 651 0.76 32.56 -10.56
N SER A 652 0.32 32.66 -9.31
CA SER A 652 1.20 33.07 -8.20
C SER A 652 2.26 32.00 -7.87
N SER A 653 1.88 30.71 -7.92
CA SER A 653 2.79 29.60 -7.67
C SER A 653 2.26 28.33 -8.35
N PRO A 654 3.08 27.59 -9.12
CA PRO A 654 2.67 26.31 -9.70
C PRO A 654 2.51 25.18 -8.67
N LEU A 655 2.96 25.40 -7.43
CA LEU A 655 2.80 24.45 -6.33
C LEU A 655 1.40 24.54 -5.68
N HIS A 656 0.65 25.60 -5.96
CA HIS A 656 -0.73 25.71 -5.51
C HIS A 656 -1.65 24.80 -6.32
N PRO A 657 -2.86 24.50 -5.79
CA PRO A 657 -3.90 23.83 -6.57
C PRO A 657 -4.21 24.54 -7.89
N ALA A 658 -4.80 23.79 -8.83
CA ALA A 658 -5.23 24.33 -10.12
C ALA A 658 -6.09 25.60 -9.96
N ALA A 659 -5.94 26.52 -10.90
CA ALA A 659 -6.68 27.77 -10.84
C ALA A 659 -8.17 27.55 -11.09
N THR A 660 -8.99 28.23 -10.29
CA THR A 660 -10.45 28.20 -10.40
C THR A 660 -11.06 29.58 -10.61
N GLU A 661 -10.22 30.62 -10.52
CA GLU A 661 -10.61 32.03 -10.52
C GLU A 661 -9.70 32.80 -11.47
N GLU A 662 -10.13 33.99 -11.91
CA GLU A 662 -9.29 34.94 -12.64
C GLU A 662 -9.26 36.27 -11.88
N ARG A 663 -8.08 36.88 -11.74
CA ARG A 663 -7.92 38.19 -11.10
C ARG A 663 -6.90 39.05 -11.84
N THR A 664 -6.99 40.38 -11.68
CA THR A 664 -6.01 41.30 -12.26
C THR A 664 -4.89 41.57 -11.26
N ILE A 665 -3.68 41.10 -11.56
CA ILE A 665 -2.47 41.32 -10.77
C ILE A 665 -1.46 42.06 -11.66
N ALA A 666 -0.89 43.15 -11.15
CA ALA A 666 0.05 44.00 -11.91
C ALA A 666 -0.47 44.44 -13.30
N GLY A 667 -1.79 44.65 -13.42
CA GLY A 667 -2.43 45.06 -14.68
C GLY A 667 -2.67 43.93 -15.69
N ARG A 668 -2.42 42.67 -15.31
CA ARG A 668 -2.69 41.48 -16.15
C ARG A 668 -3.77 40.61 -15.52
N ALA A 669 -4.75 40.19 -16.32
CA ALA A 669 -5.69 39.13 -15.94
C ALA A 669 -4.96 37.78 -15.91
N VAL A 670 -4.95 37.13 -14.76
CA VAL A 670 -4.21 35.88 -14.52
C VAL A 670 -5.07 34.85 -13.79
N PRO A 671 -4.90 33.56 -14.07
CA PRO A 671 -5.60 32.49 -13.38
C PRO A 671 -5.05 32.31 -11.96
N CYS A 672 -5.93 32.19 -10.97
CA CYS A 672 -5.61 32.08 -9.56
C CYS A 672 -6.34 30.89 -8.92
N CYS A 673 -5.69 30.24 -7.94
CA CYS A 673 -6.42 29.39 -7.01
C CYS A 673 -7.30 30.26 -6.09
N ARG A 674 -8.31 29.65 -5.45
CA ARG A 674 -9.25 30.36 -4.57
C ARG A 674 -8.57 31.17 -3.46
N ALA A 675 -7.50 30.64 -2.86
CA ALA A 675 -6.75 31.35 -1.81
C ALA A 675 -6.05 32.62 -2.34
N CYS A 676 -5.36 32.52 -3.47
CA CYS A 676 -4.72 33.68 -4.10
C CYS A 676 -5.74 34.72 -4.57
N ALA A 677 -6.89 34.27 -5.10
CA ALA A 677 -7.97 35.17 -5.46
C ALA A 677 -8.50 35.94 -4.24
N ALA A 678 -8.69 35.26 -3.10
CA ALA A 678 -9.11 35.89 -1.86
C ALA A 678 -8.08 36.92 -1.34
N SER A 679 -6.77 36.65 -1.45
CA SER A 679 -5.74 37.63 -1.10
C SER A 679 -5.84 38.89 -1.96
N VAL A 680 -6.00 38.74 -3.28
CA VAL A 680 -6.15 39.87 -4.21
C VAL A 680 -7.42 40.65 -3.90
N ASP A 681 -8.54 39.98 -3.64
CA ASP A 681 -9.81 40.60 -3.27
C ASP A 681 -9.70 41.39 -1.95
N ALA A 682 -8.83 40.95 -1.04
CA ALA A 682 -8.50 41.64 0.21
C ALA A 682 -7.48 42.80 0.02
N GLY A 683 -7.09 43.12 -1.22
CA GLY A 683 -6.07 44.13 -1.52
C GLY A 683 -4.65 43.74 -1.10
N GLN A 684 -4.40 42.45 -0.88
CA GLN A 684 -3.10 41.90 -0.52
C GLN A 684 -2.44 41.24 -1.73
N GLU A 685 -1.11 41.37 -1.83
CA GLU A 685 -0.37 40.57 -2.80
C GLU A 685 -0.49 39.08 -2.43
N PRO A 686 -0.88 38.20 -3.38
CA PRO A 686 -0.92 36.78 -3.09
C PRO A 686 0.48 36.24 -2.84
N GLU A 687 0.56 35.02 -2.31
CA GLU A 687 1.83 34.34 -2.13
C GLU A 687 2.42 33.94 -3.48
N VAL A 688 3.36 34.77 -3.96
CA VAL A 688 4.07 34.56 -5.22
C VAL A 688 5.31 33.72 -4.97
N LEU A 689 5.52 32.69 -5.79
CA LEU A 689 6.73 31.88 -5.79
C LEU A 689 7.97 32.77 -5.95
N ALA A 690 8.89 32.66 -5.00
CA ALA A 690 10.22 33.21 -5.10
C ALA A 690 11.20 32.16 -5.66
N LEU A 691 12.24 32.62 -6.33
CA LEU A 691 13.38 31.83 -6.76
C LEU A 691 14.65 32.41 -6.14
N PRO A 692 15.68 31.60 -5.88
CA PRO A 692 16.98 32.11 -5.44
C PRO A 692 17.59 33.01 -6.53
N GLY A 693 18.07 34.18 -6.13
CA GLY A 693 18.75 35.14 -6.99
C GLY A 693 20.07 35.62 -6.37
N PRO A 694 20.94 36.29 -7.14
CA PRO A 694 22.26 36.73 -6.67
C PRO A 694 22.19 37.73 -5.52
N ASP A 695 21.13 38.55 -5.47
CA ASP A 695 20.90 39.58 -4.46
C ASP A 695 19.80 39.19 -3.44
N GLY A 696 19.44 37.90 -3.38
CA GLY A 696 18.35 37.36 -2.55
C GLY A 696 17.16 36.82 -3.35
N PRO A 697 16.06 36.47 -2.67
CA PRO A 697 14.89 35.89 -3.33
C PRO A 697 14.24 36.88 -4.31
N VAL A 698 13.96 36.43 -5.52
CA VAL A 698 13.29 37.19 -6.58
C VAL A 698 11.97 36.54 -6.96
N ARG A 699 10.92 37.31 -7.24
CA ARG A 699 9.67 36.75 -7.77
C ARG A 699 9.96 36.00 -9.06
N TYR A 700 9.39 34.81 -9.24
CA TYR A 700 9.74 33.98 -10.40
C TYR A 700 9.51 34.71 -11.75
N HIS A 701 8.50 35.57 -11.85
CA HIS A 701 8.22 36.32 -13.08
C HIS A 701 9.20 37.48 -13.34
N ASP A 702 9.93 37.92 -12.31
CA ASP A 702 10.98 38.94 -12.41
C ASP A 702 12.39 38.30 -12.52
N SER A 703 12.50 36.98 -12.34
CA SER A 703 13.79 36.26 -12.28
C SER A 703 14.53 36.18 -13.62
N GLY A 704 13.84 36.40 -14.75
CA GLY A 704 14.37 36.17 -16.09
C GLY A 704 14.56 34.69 -16.45
N ALA A 705 14.11 33.75 -15.61
CA ALA A 705 14.17 32.32 -15.88
C ALA A 705 13.15 31.91 -16.95
N GLU A 706 13.50 32.09 -18.22
CA GLU A 706 12.68 31.67 -19.36
C GLU A 706 12.81 30.17 -19.65
N PRO A 707 11.74 29.48 -20.10
CA PRO A 707 10.40 30.01 -20.45
C PRO A 707 9.46 30.18 -19.25
N TRP A 708 9.89 29.87 -18.03
CA TRP A 708 9.02 29.75 -16.86
C TRP A 708 8.42 31.10 -16.43
N ALA A 709 9.23 32.14 -16.44
CA ALA A 709 8.83 33.50 -16.11
C ALA A 709 7.72 34.01 -17.07
N SER A 710 7.89 33.86 -18.39
CA SER A 710 6.89 34.35 -19.36
C SER A 710 5.62 33.50 -19.43
N THR A 711 5.71 32.19 -19.18
CA THR A 711 4.58 31.27 -19.25
C THR A 711 3.84 31.09 -17.93
N ALA A 712 4.42 31.58 -16.83
CA ALA A 712 3.96 31.32 -15.47
C ALA A 712 3.83 29.82 -15.19
N TYR A 713 4.87 29.05 -15.53
CA TYR A 713 4.84 27.57 -15.46
C TYR A 713 3.59 26.97 -16.12
N GLY A 714 3.19 27.58 -17.23
CA GLY A 714 2.09 27.16 -18.08
C GLY A 714 0.70 27.62 -17.61
N ALA A 715 0.61 28.49 -16.62
CA ALA A 715 -0.63 29.15 -16.26
C ALA A 715 -1.11 30.12 -17.36
N LEU A 716 -0.19 30.77 -18.08
CA LEU A 716 -0.50 31.70 -19.18
C LEU A 716 -0.39 31.07 -20.57
N GLU A 717 0.37 29.98 -20.70
CA GLU A 717 0.59 29.28 -21.97
C GLU A 717 0.56 27.76 -21.76
N PRO A 718 -0.49 27.06 -22.21
CA PRO A 718 -0.66 25.64 -21.89
C PRO A 718 0.39 24.72 -22.56
N ASP A 719 0.93 25.05 -23.75
CA ASP A 719 1.92 24.22 -24.47
C ASP A 719 3.36 24.48 -23.98
N LEU A 720 3.64 24.07 -22.74
CA LEU A 720 4.98 24.17 -22.14
C LEU A 720 6.06 23.41 -22.93
N PRO A 721 5.88 22.15 -23.35
CA PRO A 721 6.89 21.45 -24.13
C PRO A 721 7.23 22.18 -25.44
N GLY A 722 6.22 22.76 -26.11
CA GLY A 722 6.45 23.56 -27.32
C GLY A 722 7.18 24.87 -27.05
N ARG A 723 6.96 25.52 -25.90
CA ARG A 723 7.71 26.72 -25.49
C ARG A 723 9.16 26.40 -25.18
N LEU A 724 9.40 25.33 -24.42
CA LEU A 724 10.75 24.88 -24.06
C LEU A 724 11.58 24.50 -25.29
N ALA A 725 10.96 23.88 -26.31
CA ALA A 725 11.66 23.55 -27.56
C ALA A 725 12.04 24.77 -28.42
N ARG A 726 11.56 25.99 -28.08
CA ARG A 726 11.85 27.24 -28.80
C ARG A 726 12.78 28.19 -28.05
N SER A 727 12.91 28.01 -26.73
CA SER A 727 13.92 28.67 -25.91
C SER A 727 15.27 28.01 -26.09
#